data_AF-A0A6J2XJ75-F1
#
_entry.id   AF-A0A6J2XJ75-F1
#
_cell.length_a   1.000
_cell.length_b   1.000
_cell.length_c   1.000
_cell.angle_alpha   90.00
_cell.angle_beta   90.00
_cell.angle_gamma   90.00
#
_symmetry.space_group_name_H-M   'P 1'
#
loop_
_entity.id
_entity.type
_entity.pdbx_description
1 polymer ?
#
loop_
_entity_poly.entity_id
_entity_poly.type
_entity_poly.pdbx_seq_one_letter_code
_entity_poly.pdbx_strand_id
1 'polypeptide(L)'
;MDPIVPVGTELYIKENAAECHTDMYDILDSEAAFPILRRGCTFYFAIRFNREYVPTQDVVRVRFAIGPKPNVVKGTRVILPINPRKKRSIDDPNRWSISLNRVDGDTIAVQVRVSPHAPVGIWKCSLQTNIVGEKGRRNDYEIPDEIYIIFNPWNSHDGVYMEKEEELKEYVLNEVGKIWCGTFKKPTGKHWVFGQFDDIVLPSAMLLLEKSGLPHSERGNPVMIARALSAIVNSVDDDGLVEGRWDGNYEDGTSPFAWTGSHAIMDQFLQSGGNPVKYGQCWVFSGATVTVCRTLGIPCRSTTNYVSAHDTNRSMTVDKFFDMFGNKIEESEEVDCKDSCWNFHVWNDVWMARPDLPPGYGGWQIIDATPQETSDQVYRCGPASIAAVQKGEVGYLYDTPFVFSEVNADIVHFKEDEESDWGFSRMSINKYHVGRKIITKSIHITDEQGDSDLWDVTYLYKNPENTPAERLAVYNAVRGVPKAQQFYEIPTQDEGDVFFDLIDIDTVPLGESFDVVVEIENKSNDERSISAVLSSASVYYTGAAGSDIKKSQGTFKVAGGQKETLRIHVTPEEYIEKLVDHGLIKIYAIASVEETKQTWSEEDDFTMILPKMAIDVSGDFKVGQPCEVSFKFKNPLNFPLTSCVYTLEGPGLQKPKKVDFRDIDPNEDVAITESFTARKVGERKIVVSFTSKQIQNISASISVTIE
;
A
#
# COMPACT_ATOMS: atom_id res chain seq x y z
N MET A 1 -48.94 -31.71 -19.38
CA MET A 1 -48.51 -30.29 -19.37
C MET A 1 -46.99 -30.31 -19.38
N ASP A 2 -46.35 -29.42 -20.13
CA ASP A 2 -44.89 -29.33 -20.12
C ASP A 2 -44.42 -28.33 -19.04
N PRO A 3 -43.21 -28.52 -18.47
CA PRO A 3 -42.61 -27.52 -17.60
C PRO A 3 -42.60 -26.14 -18.28
N ILE A 4 -42.89 -25.08 -17.51
CA ILE A 4 -42.71 -23.71 -17.99
C ILE A 4 -41.28 -23.49 -18.47
N VAL A 5 -41.12 -22.75 -19.56
CA VAL A 5 -39.82 -22.43 -20.15
C VAL A 5 -39.56 -20.94 -20.00
N PRO A 6 -38.45 -20.51 -19.38
CA PRO A 6 -38.05 -19.11 -19.39
C PRO A 6 -37.82 -18.62 -20.82
N VAL A 7 -38.39 -17.47 -21.16
CA VAL A 7 -38.23 -16.81 -22.48
C VAL A 7 -37.56 -15.44 -22.37
N GLY A 8 -37.41 -14.91 -21.15
CA GLY A 8 -36.73 -13.66 -20.89
C GLY A 8 -36.46 -13.45 -19.40
N THR A 9 -35.42 -12.68 -19.10
CA THR A 9 -34.96 -12.35 -17.75
C THR A 9 -34.59 -10.87 -17.68
N GLU A 10 -34.89 -10.23 -16.55
CA GLU A 10 -34.53 -8.83 -16.30
C GLU A 10 -33.94 -8.73 -14.89
N LEU A 11 -32.70 -8.24 -14.81
CA LEU A 11 -31.93 -8.15 -13.57
C LEU A 11 -31.91 -6.73 -12.99
N TYR A 12 -32.63 -5.76 -13.58
CA TYR A 12 -32.79 -4.39 -13.08
C TYR A 12 -31.44 -3.80 -12.66
N ILE A 13 -30.46 -3.85 -13.58
CA ILE A 13 -29.04 -3.67 -13.29
C ILE A 13 -28.79 -2.34 -12.56
N LYS A 14 -29.35 -1.24 -13.06
CA LYS A 14 -29.11 0.10 -12.52
C LYS A 14 -29.83 0.32 -11.18
N GLU A 15 -31.07 -0.14 -11.07
CA GLU A 15 -31.86 -0.01 -9.84
C GLU A 15 -31.24 -0.84 -8.70
N ASN A 16 -30.84 -2.08 -8.99
CA ASN A 16 -30.18 -2.93 -8.01
C ASN A 16 -28.79 -2.40 -7.64
N ALA A 17 -28.06 -1.78 -8.57
CA ALA A 17 -26.78 -1.17 -8.26
C ALA A 17 -26.90 -0.02 -7.26
N ALA A 18 -27.92 0.84 -7.43
CA ALA A 18 -28.21 1.91 -6.47
C ALA A 18 -28.55 1.38 -5.07
N GLU A 19 -29.41 0.35 -5.00
CA GLU A 19 -29.78 -0.29 -3.72
C GLU A 19 -28.60 -1.01 -3.04
N CYS A 20 -27.61 -1.48 -3.83
CA CYS A 20 -26.45 -2.18 -3.33
C CYS A 20 -25.18 -1.33 -3.22
N HIS A 21 -25.26 0.00 -3.40
CA HIS A 21 -24.12 0.91 -3.34
C HIS A 21 -22.99 0.53 -4.31
N THR A 22 -23.37 0.22 -5.55
CA THR A 22 -22.49 -0.15 -6.68
C THR A 22 -22.81 0.67 -7.94
N ASP A 23 -23.62 1.72 -7.82
CA ASP A 23 -24.03 2.61 -8.91
C ASP A 23 -22.91 3.48 -9.50
N MET A 24 -21.77 3.60 -8.81
CA MET A 24 -20.63 4.37 -9.30
C MET A 24 -19.76 3.63 -10.33
N TYR A 25 -19.86 2.30 -10.45
CA TYR A 25 -19.03 1.53 -11.39
C TYR A 25 -19.41 1.84 -12.84
N ASP A 26 -18.46 2.36 -13.61
CA ASP A 26 -18.65 2.81 -15.00
C ASP A 26 -19.05 1.69 -15.95
N ILE A 27 -18.68 0.44 -15.63
CA ILE A 27 -19.07 -0.74 -16.42
C ILE A 27 -20.60 -0.90 -16.53
N LEU A 28 -21.39 -0.32 -15.61
CA LEU A 28 -22.86 -0.31 -15.64
C LEU A 28 -23.45 0.50 -16.80
N ASP A 29 -22.66 1.41 -17.39
CA ASP A 29 -23.06 2.23 -18.53
C ASP A 29 -22.48 1.72 -19.87
N SER A 30 -21.74 0.62 -19.85
CA SER A 30 -21.18 0.00 -21.05
C SER A 30 -22.26 -0.75 -21.87
N GLU A 31 -21.99 -1.00 -23.16
CA GLU A 31 -22.87 -1.81 -24.02
C GLU A 31 -23.04 -3.26 -23.52
N ALA A 32 -22.12 -3.72 -22.65
CA ALA A 32 -22.15 -5.02 -21.99
C ALA A 32 -22.29 -4.84 -20.47
N ALA A 33 -23.28 -4.07 -20.03
CA ALA A 33 -23.51 -3.83 -18.60
C ALA A 33 -23.78 -5.15 -17.83
N PHE A 34 -23.07 -5.34 -16.72
CA PHE A 34 -23.24 -6.49 -15.84
C PHE A 34 -23.79 -6.07 -14.47
N PRO A 35 -24.67 -6.87 -13.85
CA PRO A 35 -25.06 -6.67 -12.46
C PRO A 35 -23.84 -6.73 -11.51
N ILE A 36 -23.64 -5.67 -10.73
CA ILE A 36 -22.66 -5.64 -9.64
C ILE A 36 -23.43 -5.51 -8.33
N LEU A 37 -23.28 -6.51 -7.46
CA LEU A 37 -23.99 -6.60 -6.20
C LEU A 37 -22.99 -6.70 -5.04
N ARG A 38 -23.36 -6.16 -3.88
CA ARG A 38 -22.67 -6.46 -2.63
C ARG A 38 -23.30 -7.67 -1.95
N ARG A 39 -22.49 -8.55 -1.37
CA ARG A 39 -23.02 -9.67 -0.57
C ARG A 39 -23.85 -9.16 0.62
N GLY A 40 -24.83 -9.92 1.10
CA GLY A 40 -25.78 -9.40 2.10
C GLY A 40 -26.82 -8.39 1.56
N CYS A 41 -26.65 -7.84 0.35
CA CYS A 41 -27.64 -6.97 -0.29
C CYS A 41 -28.86 -7.78 -0.78
N THR A 42 -29.98 -7.08 -0.95
CA THR A 42 -31.19 -7.61 -1.57
C THR A 42 -31.37 -7.00 -2.95
N PHE A 43 -31.65 -7.82 -3.95
CA PHE A 43 -31.84 -7.39 -5.33
C PHE A 43 -33.11 -8.00 -5.93
N TYR A 44 -33.62 -7.37 -6.98
CA TYR A 44 -34.82 -7.80 -7.70
C TYR A 44 -34.47 -8.46 -9.02
N PHE A 45 -35.26 -9.46 -9.39
CA PHE A 45 -35.05 -10.26 -10.60
C PHE A 45 -36.40 -10.69 -11.16
N ALA A 46 -36.68 -10.38 -12.43
CA ALA A 46 -37.88 -10.80 -13.12
C ALA A 46 -37.61 -11.92 -14.13
N ILE A 47 -38.55 -12.86 -14.21
CA ILE A 47 -38.50 -14.01 -15.11
C ILE A 47 -39.81 -14.07 -15.88
N ARG A 48 -39.72 -14.04 -17.20
CA ARG A 48 -40.85 -14.25 -18.10
C ARG A 48 -40.82 -15.68 -18.65
N PHE A 49 -41.97 -16.34 -18.65
CA PHE A 49 -42.13 -17.69 -19.15
C PHE A 49 -42.92 -17.73 -20.46
N ASN A 50 -42.89 -18.88 -21.14
CA ASN A 50 -43.66 -19.12 -22.37
C ASN A 50 -45.18 -19.28 -22.16
N ARG A 51 -45.63 -19.39 -20.91
CA ARG A 51 -47.05 -19.46 -20.51
C ARG A 51 -47.22 -18.90 -19.11
N GLU A 52 -48.47 -18.70 -18.69
CA GLU A 52 -48.81 -18.29 -17.32
C GLU A 52 -48.17 -19.19 -16.26
N TYR A 53 -47.62 -18.55 -15.23
CA TYR A 53 -47.09 -19.23 -14.06
C TYR A 53 -48.23 -19.67 -13.15
N VAL A 54 -48.30 -20.98 -12.86
CA VAL A 54 -49.33 -21.58 -12.00
C VAL A 54 -48.69 -22.01 -10.67
N PRO A 55 -48.83 -21.23 -9.58
CA PRO A 55 -48.13 -21.47 -8.31
C PRO A 55 -48.33 -22.85 -7.67
N THR A 56 -49.45 -23.52 -7.98
CA THR A 56 -49.79 -24.84 -7.43
C THR A 56 -49.22 -26.00 -8.24
N GLN A 57 -48.76 -25.76 -9.47
CA GLN A 57 -48.33 -26.80 -10.42
C GLN A 57 -46.88 -26.62 -10.86
N ASP A 58 -46.42 -25.38 -11.00
CA ASP A 58 -45.10 -25.05 -11.49
C ASP A 58 -44.10 -24.94 -10.34
N VAL A 59 -42.93 -25.56 -10.53
CA VAL A 59 -41.80 -25.47 -9.61
C VAL A 59 -40.68 -24.74 -10.30
N VAL A 60 -40.29 -23.59 -9.74
CA VAL A 60 -39.17 -22.78 -10.21
C VAL A 60 -38.07 -22.78 -9.16
N ARG A 61 -36.83 -23.03 -9.56
CA ARG A 61 -35.65 -22.84 -8.70
C ARG A 61 -34.64 -21.95 -9.41
N VAL A 62 -34.25 -20.88 -8.75
CA VAL A 62 -33.13 -20.03 -9.18
C VAL A 62 -31.84 -20.63 -8.62
N ARG A 63 -30.80 -20.75 -9.44
CA ARG A 63 -29.52 -21.32 -9.02
C ARG A 63 -28.39 -20.37 -9.34
N PHE A 64 -27.53 -20.16 -8.36
CA PHE A 64 -26.30 -19.39 -8.51
C PHE A 64 -25.10 -20.33 -8.36
N ALA A 65 -24.06 -20.10 -9.15
CA ALA A 65 -22.84 -20.90 -9.12
C ALA A 65 -21.61 -20.04 -9.35
N ILE A 66 -20.51 -20.34 -8.66
CA ILE A 66 -19.20 -19.70 -8.82
C ILE A 66 -18.11 -20.76 -8.96
N GLY A 67 -17.12 -20.46 -9.80
CA GLY A 67 -15.95 -21.30 -10.03
C GLY A 67 -16.21 -22.54 -10.89
N PRO A 68 -15.15 -23.31 -11.20
CA PRO A 68 -15.21 -24.40 -12.18
C PRO A 68 -15.91 -25.67 -11.67
N LYS A 69 -16.02 -25.84 -10.35
CA LYS A 69 -16.67 -27.01 -9.71
C LYS A 69 -17.66 -26.59 -8.61
N PRO A 70 -18.78 -25.95 -8.95
CA PRO A 70 -19.75 -25.44 -7.99
C PRO A 70 -20.35 -26.53 -7.10
N ASN A 71 -20.37 -26.31 -5.78
CA ASN A 71 -20.83 -27.28 -4.79
C ASN A 71 -21.65 -26.60 -3.67
N VAL A 72 -22.79 -27.21 -3.31
CA VAL A 72 -23.71 -26.65 -2.32
C VAL A 72 -23.11 -26.62 -0.91
N VAL A 73 -22.40 -27.67 -0.51
CA VAL A 73 -21.78 -27.78 0.82
C VAL A 73 -20.63 -26.77 0.96
N LYS A 74 -19.90 -26.52 -0.12
CA LYS A 74 -18.82 -25.53 -0.15
C LYS A 74 -19.29 -24.08 -0.33
N GLY A 75 -20.60 -23.84 -0.40
CA GLY A 75 -21.16 -22.51 -0.63
C GLY A 75 -20.97 -21.94 -2.03
N THR A 76 -20.32 -22.66 -2.95
CA THR A 76 -20.08 -22.22 -4.34
C THR A 76 -21.23 -22.55 -5.30
N ARG A 77 -22.30 -23.18 -4.80
CA ARG A 77 -23.57 -23.37 -5.53
C ARG A 77 -24.76 -23.14 -4.60
N VAL A 78 -25.69 -22.31 -5.02
CA VAL A 78 -26.92 -22.01 -4.25
C VAL A 78 -28.13 -22.43 -5.08
N ILE A 79 -29.13 -23.05 -4.46
CA ILE A 79 -30.38 -23.45 -5.10
C ILE A 79 -31.54 -22.89 -4.29
N LEU A 80 -32.26 -21.94 -4.87
CA LEU A 80 -33.33 -21.19 -4.22
C LEU A 80 -34.68 -21.54 -4.86
N PRO A 81 -35.46 -22.47 -4.27
CA PRO A 81 -36.81 -22.78 -4.74
C PRO A 81 -37.77 -21.63 -4.41
N ILE A 82 -38.53 -21.18 -5.41
CA ILE A 82 -39.58 -20.18 -5.21
C ILE A 82 -40.76 -20.84 -4.50
N ASN A 83 -41.15 -20.30 -3.35
CA ASN A 83 -42.30 -20.79 -2.59
C ASN A 83 -43.43 -19.74 -2.62
N PRO A 84 -44.54 -19.99 -3.34
CA PRO A 84 -45.64 -19.03 -3.44
C PRO A 84 -46.33 -18.68 -2.13
N ARG A 85 -46.23 -19.57 -1.12
CA ARG A 85 -46.84 -19.37 0.20
C ARG A 85 -45.97 -18.51 1.13
N LYS A 86 -44.68 -18.34 0.81
CA LYS A 86 -43.75 -17.50 1.57
C LYS A 86 -43.55 -16.17 0.84
N LYS A 87 -44.36 -15.18 1.23
CA LYS A 87 -44.25 -13.80 0.70
C LYS A 87 -43.08 -13.00 1.30
N ARG A 88 -42.42 -13.52 2.34
CA ARG A 88 -41.24 -12.91 2.99
C ARG A 88 -40.07 -13.89 2.98
N SER A 89 -38.86 -13.35 2.90
CA SER A 89 -37.60 -14.10 2.99
C SER A 89 -37.48 -14.85 4.31
N ILE A 90 -36.54 -15.79 4.40
CA ILE A 90 -36.18 -16.45 5.67
C ILE A 90 -35.62 -15.37 6.62
N ASP A 91 -36.07 -15.37 7.88
CA ASP A 91 -35.69 -14.35 8.88
C ASP A 91 -34.19 -14.33 9.23
N ASP A 92 -33.45 -15.42 8.97
CA ASP A 92 -32.00 -15.50 9.23
C ASP A 92 -31.22 -14.60 8.25
N PRO A 93 -30.66 -13.45 8.67
CA PRO A 93 -29.96 -12.50 7.81
C PRO A 93 -28.69 -13.08 7.16
N ASN A 94 -28.15 -14.18 7.69
CA ASN A 94 -26.88 -14.74 7.25
C ASN A 94 -27.02 -15.67 6.04
N ARG A 95 -28.24 -15.97 5.58
CA ARG A 95 -28.48 -16.94 4.51
C ARG A 95 -29.01 -16.30 3.24
N TRP A 96 -28.62 -16.91 2.12
CA TRP A 96 -29.30 -16.72 0.85
C TRP A 96 -30.78 -17.00 1.00
N SER A 97 -31.60 -16.14 0.40
CA SER A 97 -33.04 -16.32 0.43
C SER A 97 -33.69 -15.75 -0.82
N ILE A 98 -34.86 -16.29 -1.15
CA ILE A 98 -35.69 -15.82 -2.25
C ILE A 98 -37.13 -15.72 -1.76
N SER A 99 -37.83 -14.67 -2.16
CA SER A 99 -39.27 -14.51 -1.97
C SER A 99 -39.92 -14.12 -3.29
N LEU A 100 -41.15 -14.60 -3.49
CA LEU A 100 -41.97 -14.21 -4.63
C LEU A 100 -42.57 -12.83 -4.32
N ASN A 101 -42.16 -11.81 -5.06
CA ASN A 101 -42.59 -10.43 -4.86
C ASN A 101 -43.90 -10.13 -5.62
N ARG A 102 -43.95 -10.47 -6.92
CA ARG A 102 -45.11 -10.25 -7.78
C ARG A 102 -45.29 -11.39 -8.78
N VAL A 103 -46.55 -11.67 -9.14
CA VAL A 103 -46.94 -12.54 -10.25
C VAL A 103 -47.84 -11.72 -11.18
N ASP A 104 -47.53 -11.72 -12.46
CA ASP A 104 -48.27 -11.01 -13.50
C ASP A 104 -48.34 -11.89 -14.75
N GLY A 105 -49.37 -12.74 -14.82
CA GLY A 105 -49.56 -13.69 -15.93
C GLY A 105 -48.39 -14.65 -16.14
N ASP A 106 -47.66 -14.45 -17.24
CA ASP A 106 -46.47 -15.23 -17.65
C ASP A 106 -45.17 -14.76 -16.96
N THR A 107 -45.23 -13.69 -16.17
CA THR A 107 -44.05 -13.05 -15.58
C THR A 107 -44.11 -13.11 -14.06
N ILE A 108 -42.98 -13.45 -13.43
CA ILE A 108 -42.81 -13.36 -11.98
C ILE A 108 -41.66 -12.43 -11.64
N ALA A 109 -41.82 -11.64 -10.59
CA ALA A 109 -40.72 -10.88 -9.98
C ALA A 109 -40.39 -11.49 -8.62
N VAL A 110 -39.12 -11.77 -8.40
CA VAL A 110 -38.58 -12.26 -7.14
C VAL A 110 -37.69 -11.22 -6.49
N GLN A 111 -37.59 -11.32 -5.18
CA GLN A 111 -36.62 -10.61 -4.38
C GLN A 111 -35.63 -11.64 -3.84
N VAL A 112 -34.34 -11.42 -4.09
CA VAL A 112 -33.26 -12.33 -3.69
C VAL A 112 -32.34 -11.59 -2.73
N ARG A 113 -32.07 -12.18 -1.57
CA ARG A 113 -31.04 -11.68 -0.66
C ARG A 113 -29.81 -12.56 -0.76
N VAL A 114 -28.67 -11.95 -1.04
CA VAL A 114 -27.35 -12.60 -1.06
C VAL A 114 -26.91 -12.86 0.39
N SER A 115 -26.28 -14.01 0.68
CA SER A 115 -25.69 -14.22 2.02
C SER A 115 -24.53 -13.24 2.24
N PRO A 116 -24.37 -12.63 3.43
CA PRO A 116 -23.18 -11.82 3.76
C PRO A 116 -21.88 -12.63 3.81
N HIS A 117 -21.95 -13.97 3.74
CA HIS A 117 -20.79 -14.87 3.68
C HIS A 117 -20.56 -15.44 2.28
N ALA A 118 -21.30 -14.97 1.26
CA ALA A 118 -21.13 -15.45 -0.10
C ALA A 118 -19.69 -15.17 -0.58
N PRO A 119 -19.07 -16.14 -1.30
CA PRO A 119 -17.83 -15.89 -2.02
C PRO A 119 -17.91 -14.68 -2.94
N VAL A 120 -16.88 -13.81 -2.88
CA VAL A 120 -16.75 -12.72 -3.84
C VAL A 120 -16.18 -13.24 -5.16
N GLY A 121 -16.64 -12.66 -6.27
CA GLY A 121 -16.25 -13.07 -7.61
C GLY A 121 -17.41 -13.03 -8.61
N ILE A 122 -17.20 -13.69 -9.74
CA ILE A 122 -18.16 -13.76 -10.84
C ILE A 122 -19.07 -14.98 -10.67
N TRP A 123 -20.37 -14.74 -10.58
CA TRP A 123 -21.40 -15.75 -10.41
C TRP A 123 -22.23 -15.92 -11.69
N LYS A 124 -22.55 -17.18 -12.00
CA LYS A 124 -23.49 -17.55 -13.06
C LYS A 124 -24.86 -17.85 -12.48
N CYS A 125 -25.91 -17.44 -13.18
CA CYS A 125 -27.29 -17.71 -12.81
C CYS A 125 -27.96 -18.69 -13.79
N SER A 126 -28.75 -19.63 -13.27
CA SER A 126 -29.56 -20.52 -14.08
C SER A 126 -30.90 -20.83 -13.42
N LEU A 127 -31.90 -21.12 -14.25
CA LEU A 127 -33.24 -21.46 -13.83
C LEU A 127 -33.48 -22.96 -14.00
N GLN A 128 -34.08 -23.57 -12.98
CA GLN A 128 -34.68 -24.88 -13.05
C GLN A 128 -36.20 -24.75 -13.07
N THR A 129 -36.85 -25.46 -13.98
CA THR A 129 -38.31 -25.53 -14.02
C THR A 129 -38.75 -26.98 -14.13
N ASN A 130 -39.78 -27.35 -13.38
CA ASN A 130 -40.41 -28.68 -13.44
C ASN A 130 -41.86 -28.60 -12.96
N ILE A 131 -42.62 -29.68 -13.13
CA ILE A 131 -44.00 -29.79 -12.62
C ILE A 131 -43.99 -30.49 -11.25
N VAL A 132 -44.88 -30.06 -10.34
CA VAL A 132 -45.09 -30.70 -9.04
C VAL A 132 -45.40 -32.19 -9.24
N GLY A 133 -44.65 -33.06 -8.56
CA GLY A 133 -44.81 -34.52 -8.67
C GLY A 133 -44.07 -35.18 -9.85
N GLU A 134 -43.65 -34.42 -10.87
CA GLU A 134 -42.98 -34.95 -12.07
C GLU A 134 -41.48 -34.63 -12.08
N LYS A 135 -40.68 -35.35 -11.28
CA LYS A 135 -39.22 -35.10 -11.15
C LYS A 135 -38.41 -35.36 -12.44
N GLY A 136 -38.91 -36.20 -13.34
CA GLY A 136 -38.21 -36.59 -14.58
C GLY A 136 -38.37 -35.59 -15.73
N ARG A 137 -39.35 -34.68 -15.66
CA ARG A 137 -39.60 -33.65 -16.68
C ARG A 137 -39.12 -32.30 -16.15
N ARG A 138 -37.91 -31.94 -16.57
CA ARG A 138 -37.17 -30.77 -16.12
C ARG A 138 -36.71 -29.96 -17.33
N ASN A 139 -36.76 -28.65 -17.21
CA ASN A 139 -36.10 -27.72 -18.12
C ASN A 139 -35.07 -26.89 -17.34
N ASP A 140 -33.89 -26.71 -17.94
CA ASP A 140 -32.80 -25.89 -17.42
C ASP A 140 -32.49 -24.78 -18.40
N TYR A 141 -32.44 -23.55 -17.90
CA TYR A 141 -32.13 -22.37 -18.69
C TYR A 141 -30.96 -21.62 -18.05
N GLU A 142 -29.90 -21.37 -18.80
CA GLU A 142 -28.77 -20.57 -18.36
C GLU A 142 -29.03 -19.10 -18.72
N ILE A 143 -28.83 -18.22 -17.74
CA ILE A 143 -28.92 -16.77 -17.98
C ILE A 143 -27.56 -16.34 -18.53
N PRO A 144 -27.50 -15.64 -19.68
CA PRO A 144 -26.23 -15.24 -20.28
C PRO A 144 -25.41 -14.28 -19.40
N ASP A 145 -26.09 -13.44 -18.62
CA ASP A 145 -25.46 -12.39 -17.82
C ASP A 145 -24.67 -12.96 -16.64
N GLU A 146 -23.44 -12.48 -16.50
CA GLU A 146 -22.60 -12.71 -15.33
C GLU A 146 -22.95 -11.72 -14.22
N ILE A 147 -22.88 -12.16 -12.95
CA ILE A 147 -23.21 -11.33 -11.79
C ILE A 147 -21.95 -11.19 -10.93
N TYR A 148 -21.45 -9.98 -10.78
CA TYR A 148 -20.35 -9.69 -9.87
C TYR A 148 -20.91 -9.58 -8.45
N ILE A 149 -20.34 -10.34 -7.52
CA ILE A 149 -20.62 -10.21 -6.08
C ILE A 149 -19.35 -9.78 -5.37
N ILE A 150 -19.39 -8.63 -4.69
CA ILE A 150 -18.27 -8.05 -3.94
C ILE A 150 -18.60 -7.94 -2.44
N PHE A 151 -17.64 -7.53 -1.61
CA PHE A 151 -17.84 -7.34 -0.17
C PHE A 151 -18.81 -6.19 0.14
N ASN A 152 -19.40 -6.23 1.35
CA ASN A 152 -20.39 -5.25 1.79
C ASN A 152 -20.04 -4.59 3.13
N PRO A 153 -19.32 -3.46 3.10
CA PRO A 153 -18.94 -2.77 4.33
C PRO A 153 -20.11 -2.01 4.99
N TRP A 154 -21.29 -1.91 4.35
CA TRP A 154 -22.52 -1.37 4.95
C TRP A 154 -23.32 -2.41 5.74
N ASN A 155 -23.02 -3.71 5.60
CA ASN A 155 -23.81 -4.77 6.23
C ASN A 155 -23.14 -5.26 7.53
N SER A 156 -23.82 -5.12 8.67
CA SER A 156 -23.30 -5.50 9.99
C SER A 156 -23.00 -6.99 10.20
N HIS A 157 -23.40 -7.85 9.28
CA HIS A 157 -23.11 -9.29 9.29
C HIS A 157 -21.97 -9.65 8.33
N ASP A 158 -21.44 -8.68 7.59
CA ASP A 158 -20.27 -8.85 6.74
C ASP A 158 -18.99 -8.71 7.57
N GLY A 159 -18.01 -9.58 7.30
CA GLY A 159 -16.70 -9.50 7.93
C GLY A 159 -15.92 -8.20 7.68
N VAL A 160 -16.33 -7.35 6.72
CA VAL A 160 -15.71 -6.03 6.47
C VAL A 160 -16.60 -4.84 6.89
N TYR A 161 -17.61 -5.07 7.72
CA TYR A 161 -18.52 -4.02 8.18
C TYR A 161 -17.79 -2.84 8.82
N MET A 162 -18.09 -1.63 8.37
CA MET A 162 -17.58 -0.37 8.90
C MET A 162 -18.77 0.53 9.26
N GLU A 163 -18.90 0.85 10.54
CA GLU A 163 -20.12 1.48 11.09
C GLU A 163 -20.30 2.93 10.63
N LYS A 164 -19.21 3.69 10.47
CA LYS A 164 -19.29 5.12 10.21
C LYS A 164 -19.34 5.43 8.71
N GLU A 165 -20.37 6.15 8.29
CA GLU A 165 -20.54 6.56 6.88
C GLU A 165 -19.40 7.44 6.36
N GLU A 166 -18.82 8.29 7.21
CA GLU A 166 -17.66 9.10 6.85
C GLU A 166 -16.41 8.28 6.51
N GLU A 167 -16.17 7.20 7.25
CA GLU A 167 -15.07 6.28 7.01
C GLU A 167 -15.33 5.48 5.72
N LEU A 168 -16.59 5.08 5.46
CA LEU A 168 -16.97 4.45 4.19
C LEU A 168 -16.74 5.37 2.98
N LYS A 169 -17.05 6.66 3.12
CA LYS A 169 -16.77 7.66 2.08
C LYS A 169 -15.28 7.73 1.77
N GLU A 170 -14.41 7.73 2.77
CA GLU A 170 -12.95 7.81 2.55
C GLU A 170 -12.34 6.48 2.10
N TYR A 171 -12.68 5.36 2.74
CA TYR A 171 -11.96 4.10 2.61
C TYR A 171 -12.57 3.13 1.60
N VAL A 172 -13.72 3.46 1.02
CA VAL A 172 -14.39 2.66 -0.03
C VAL A 172 -14.71 3.53 -1.25
N LEU A 173 -15.33 4.69 -1.04
CA LEU A 173 -15.89 5.49 -2.14
C LEU A 173 -14.93 6.53 -2.73
N ASN A 174 -13.93 7.00 -1.98
CA ASN A 174 -13.01 8.02 -2.49
C ASN A 174 -12.05 7.41 -3.53
N GLU A 175 -12.02 7.97 -4.74
CA GLU A 175 -11.19 7.49 -5.85
C GLU A 175 -9.81 8.15 -5.91
N VAL A 176 -9.57 9.12 -5.04
CA VAL A 176 -8.35 9.91 -5.01
C VAL A 176 -7.78 9.89 -3.60
N GLY A 177 -6.48 9.63 -3.50
CA GLY A 177 -5.75 9.61 -2.25
C GLY A 177 -4.47 10.43 -2.29
N LYS A 178 -3.79 10.41 -1.16
CA LYS A 178 -2.44 10.92 -0.98
C LYS A 178 -1.64 9.82 -0.29
N ILE A 179 -0.51 9.45 -0.88
CA ILE A 179 0.45 8.50 -0.34
C ILE A 179 1.65 9.30 0.16
N TRP A 180 2.06 9.07 1.40
CA TRP A 180 3.15 9.83 1.98
C TRP A 180 4.50 9.17 1.69
N CYS A 181 5.48 9.99 1.29
CA CYS A 181 6.87 9.63 1.03
C CYS A 181 7.80 10.65 1.72
N GLY A 182 9.10 10.59 1.47
CA GLY A 182 10.08 11.54 2.02
C GLY A 182 10.68 11.03 3.33
N THR A 183 10.86 11.89 4.32
CA THR A 183 11.43 11.51 5.64
C THR A 183 10.45 11.81 6.78
N PHE A 184 10.70 11.26 7.96
CA PHE A 184 9.85 11.53 9.14
C PHE A 184 9.86 13.01 9.55
N LYS A 185 10.98 13.71 9.29
CA LYS A 185 11.18 15.15 9.53
C LYS A 185 10.37 15.99 8.53
N LYS A 186 10.30 15.55 7.27
CA LYS A 186 9.55 16.22 6.20
C LYS A 186 8.77 15.25 5.31
N PRO A 187 7.60 14.78 5.79
CA PRO A 187 6.67 14.01 4.97
C PRO A 187 6.26 14.79 3.73
N THR A 188 6.21 14.11 2.59
CA THR A 188 5.77 14.68 1.31
C THR A 188 4.63 13.84 0.76
N GLY A 189 3.51 14.50 0.42
CA GLY A 189 2.35 13.81 -0.14
C GLY A 189 2.46 13.66 -1.65
N LYS A 190 2.45 12.42 -2.15
CA LYS A 190 2.22 12.11 -3.56
C LYS A 190 0.73 11.83 -3.77
N HIS A 191 0.05 12.67 -4.53
CA HIS A 191 -1.35 12.42 -4.88
C HIS A 191 -1.45 11.21 -5.81
N TRP A 192 -2.46 10.38 -5.58
CA TRP A 192 -2.65 9.12 -6.27
C TRP A 192 -4.10 8.93 -6.68
N VAL A 193 -4.32 8.59 -7.94
CA VAL A 193 -5.63 8.19 -8.45
C VAL A 193 -5.80 6.69 -8.26
N PHE A 194 -6.70 6.27 -7.38
CA PHE A 194 -7.10 4.87 -7.27
C PHE A 194 -8.02 4.48 -8.43
N GLY A 195 -9.05 5.29 -8.70
CA GLY A 195 -9.95 5.11 -9.85
C GLY A 195 -10.72 3.78 -9.86
N GLN A 196 -11.09 3.26 -8.68
CA GLN A 196 -11.68 1.92 -8.53
C GLN A 196 -12.99 1.70 -9.30
N PHE A 197 -13.67 2.76 -9.73
CA PHE A 197 -14.94 2.65 -10.45
C PHE A 197 -14.81 2.69 -11.97
N ASP A 198 -13.61 2.95 -12.50
CA ASP A 198 -13.37 2.89 -13.94
C ASP A 198 -13.64 1.48 -14.49
N ASP A 199 -14.13 1.40 -15.74
CA ASP A 199 -14.70 0.19 -16.32
C ASP A 199 -13.71 -0.97 -16.44
N ILE A 200 -12.41 -0.66 -16.45
CA ILE A 200 -11.31 -1.62 -16.56
C ILE A 200 -10.92 -2.26 -15.20
N VAL A 201 -11.19 -1.58 -14.09
CA VAL A 201 -10.56 -1.92 -12.80
C VAL A 201 -11.22 -3.13 -12.16
N LEU A 202 -12.56 -3.23 -12.16
CA LEU A 202 -13.27 -4.40 -11.63
C LEU A 202 -12.93 -5.69 -12.40
N PRO A 203 -12.95 -5.73 -13.75
CA PRO A 203 -12.46 -6.88 -14.51
C PRO A 203 -11.02 -7.26 -14.18
N SER A 204 -10.12 -6.28 -14.05
CA SER A 204 -8.72 -6.51 -13.69
C SER A 204 -8.57 -7.12 -12.30
N ALA A 205 -9.31 -6.61 -11.30
CA ALA A 205 -9.34 -7.18 -9.95
C ALA A 205 -9.86 -8.62 -9.93
N MET A 206 -10.87 -8.93 -10.75
CA MET A 206 -11.38 -10.30 -10.88
C MET A 206 -10.39 -11.25 -11.55
N LEU A 207 -9.67 -10.79 -12.58
CA LEU A 207 -8.59 -11.55 -13.20
C LEU A 207 -7.46 -11.86 -12.21
N LEU A 208 -7.05 -10.88 -11.40
CA LEU A 208 -6.06 -11.08 -10.33
C LEU A 208 -6.54 -12.15 -9.33
N LEU A 209 -7.80 -12.09 -8.89
CA LEU A 209 -8.35 -13.11 -7.99
C LEU A 209 -8.35 -14.52 -8.60
N GLU A 210 -8.55 -14.66 -9.92
CA GLU A 210 -8.40 -15.96 -10.58
C GLU A 210 -6.94 -16.43 -10.62
N LYS A 211 -5.99 -15.50 -10.86
CA LYS A 211 -4.55 -15.79 -10.81
C LYS A 211 -4.06 -16.21 -9.43
N SER A 212 -4.67 -15.72 -8.35
CA SER A 212 -4.29 -16.09 -6.97
C SER A 212 -4.37 -17.58 -6.65
N GLY A 213 -5.07 -18.37 -7.47
CA GLY A 213 -5.34 -19.77 -7.19
C GLY A 213 -6.20 -20.02 -5.94
N LEU A 214 -6.65 -18.96 -5.25
CA LEU A 214 -7.45 -19.07 -4.04
C LEU A 214 -8.78 -19.78 -4.37
N PRO A 215 -9.07 -20.94 -3.75
CA PRO A 215 -10.28 -21.69 -4.04
C PRO A 215 -11.52 -20.81 -3.88
N HIS A 216 -12.45 -20.86 -4.84
CA HIS A 216 -13.68 -20.05 -4.79
C HIS A 216 -14.51 -20.24 -3.50
N SER A 217 -14.37 -21.37 -2.79
CA SER A 217 -15.03 -21.56 -1.49
C SER A 217 -14.44 -20.72 -0.36
N GLU A 218 -13.17 -20.34 -0.44
CA GLU A 218 -12.47 -19.51 0.54
C GLU A 218 -12.62 -18.01 0.26
N ARG A 219 -13.09 -17.63 -0.94
CA ARG A 219 -13.30 -16.22 -1.33
C ARG A 219 -14.44 -15.52 -0.56
N GLY A 220 -15.13 -16.23 0.33
CA GLY A 220 -16.05 -15.62 1.29
C GLY A 220 -15.35 -15.07 2.55
N ASN A 221 -14.10 -15.46 2.79
CA ASN A 221 -13.35 -15.06 3.98
C ASN A 221 -12.46 -13.84 3.67
N PRO A 222 -12.71 -12.66 4.30
CA PRO A 222 -11.91 -11.47 4.06
C PRO A 222 -10.43 -11.66 4.45
N VAL A 223 -10.12 -12.49 5.45
CA VAL A 223 -8.75 -12.81 5.87
C VAL A 223 -7.98 -13.49 4.74
N MET A 224 -8.61 -14.48 4.10
CA MET A 224 -7.99 -15.22 2.99
C MET A 224 -7.87 -14.38 1.73
N ILE A 225 -8.87 -13.53 1.45
CA ILE A 225 -8.78 -12.58 0.34
C ILE A 225 -7.66 -11.58 0.58
N ALA A 226 -7.58 -10.94 1.75
CA ALA A 226 -6.54 -9.96 2.06
C ALA A 226 -5.13 -10.55 1.92
N ARG A 227 -4.93 -11.79 2.39
CA ARG A 227 -3.67 -12.53 2.22
C ARG A 227 -3.36 -12.88 0.76
N ALA A 228 -4.38 -13.17 -0.05
CA ALA A 228 -4.19 -13.39 -1.49
C ALA A 228 -3.88 -12.08 -2.23
N LEU A 229 -4.51 -10.97 -1.84
CA LEU A 229 -4.27 -9.65 -2.43
C LEU A 229 -2.83 -9.18 -2.20
N SER A 230 -2.24 -9.42 -1.01
CA SER A 230 -0.83 -9.10 -0.79
C SER A 230 0.15 -9.94 -1.61
N ALA A 231 -0.26 -11.10 -2.12
CA ALA A 231 0.57 -11.90 -3.02
C ALA A 231 0.42 -11.45 -4.49
N ILE A 232 -0.81 -11.33 -4.98
CA ILE A 232 -1.08 -11.15 -6.41
C ILE A 232 -0.89 -9.72 -6.93
N VAL A 233 -0.70 -8.74 -6.05
CA VAL A 233 -0.38 -7.38 -6.48
C VAL A 233 1.10 -7.27 -6.89
N ASN A 234 1.99 -8.10 -6.34
CA ASN A 234 3.34 -8.26 -6.87
C ASN A 234 3.44 -9.41 -7.87
N SER A 235 4.48 -9.39 -8.70
CA SER A 235 4.63 -10.33 -9.80
C SER A 235 5.47 -11.57 -9.50
N VAL A 236 6.05 -11.69 -8.30
CA VAL A 236 7.20 -12.60 -8.09
C VAL A 236 6.84 -14.07 -8.27
N ASP A 237 5.71 -14.50 -7.70
CA ASP A 237 5.33 -15.93 -7.70
C ASP A 237 4.13 -16.25 -8.61
N ASP A 238 3.17 -15.31 -8.73
CA ASP A 238 1.86 -15.55 -9.36
C ASP A 238 1.68 -14.85 -10.73
N ASP A 239 2.76 -14.28 -11.29
CA ASP A 239 2.70 -13.34 -12.43
C ASP A 239 1.63 -12.26 -12.18
N GLY A 240 1.59 -11.71 -10.96
CA GLY A 240 0.63 -10.73 -10.50
C GLY A 240 0.73 -9.36 -11.19
N LEU A 241 0.22 -8.33 -10.53
CA LEU A 241 -0.02 -7.04 -11.19
C LEU A 241 1.25 -6.27 -11.55
N VAL A 242 2.18 -6.08 -10.61
CA VAL A 242 3.31 -5.15 -10.75
C VAL A 242 4.66 -5.84 -10.51
N GLU A 243 5.62 -5.59 -11.39
CA GLU A 243 7.02 -6.01 -11.23
C GLU A 243 7.81 -4.95 -10.45
N GLY A 244 8.47 -5.35 -9.37
CA GLY A 244 9.24 -4.45 -8.50
C GLY A 244 10.64 -4.18 -9.02
N ARG A 245 11.13 -2.93 -8.91
CA ARG A 245 12.54 -2.61 -9.22
C ARG A 245 13.05 -1.38 -8.46
N TRP A 246 14.26 -1.50 -7.90
CA TRP A 246 14.89 -0.52 -6.99
C TRP A 246 16.32 -0.10 -7.39
N ASP A 247 16.81 -0.51 -8.55
CA ASP A 247 18.18 -0.27 -9.00
C ASP A 247 18.39 1.08 -9.73
N GLY A 248 17.33 1.89 -9.85
CA GLY A 248 17.34 3.16 -10.59
C GLY A 248 17.29 3.02 -12.12
N ASN A 249 17.27 1.82 -12.70
CA ASN A 249 17.23 1.61 -14.14
C ASN A 249 15.87 1.10 -14.64
N TYR A 250 15.14 1.98 -15.33
CA TYR A 250 13.78 1.73 -15.81
C TYR A 250 13.61 1.85 -17.32
N GLU A 251 14.70 1.74 -18.11
CA GLU A 251 14.67 1.96 -19.56
C GLU A 251 13.68 1.04 -20.31
N ASP A 252 13.46 -0.18 -19.83
CA ASP A 252 12.56 -1.17 -20.42
C ASP A 252 11.12 -1.13 -19.86
N GLY A 253 10.80 -0.13 -19.05
CA GLY A 253 9.49 0.00 -18.41
C GLY A 253 9.13 1.44 -18.03
N THR A 254 8.27 1.58 -17.03
CA THR A 254 7.88 2.88 -16.48
C THR A 254 8.58 3.07 -15.14
N SER A 255 9.27 4.21 -14.99
CA SER A 255 9.87 4.60 -13.71
C SER A 255 8.78 4.68 -12.63
N PRO A 256 8.98 4.10 -11.43
CA PRO A 256 8.01 4.12 -10.33
C PRO A 256 7.47 5.51 -9.95
N PHE A 257 8.26 6.56 -10.15
CA PHE A 257 7.86 7.96 -9.90
C PHE A 257 6.88 8.53 -10.92
N ALA A 258 6.90 8.00 -12.14
CA ALA A 258 6.10 8.49 -13.26
C ALA A 258 4.62 8.11 -13.12
N TRP A 259 4.31 7.09 -12.32
CA TRP A 259 2.93 6.71 -12.02
C TRP A 259 2.21 7.79 -11.20
N THR A 260 1.02 8.13 -11.67
CA THR A 260 0.08 9.08 -11.07
C THR A 260 -1.16 8.39 -10.48
N GLY A 261 -1.34 7.10 -10.77
CA GLY A 261 -2.50 6.34 -10.39
C GLY A 261 -2.43 4.87 -10.78
N SER A 262 -3.39 4.10 -10.28
CA SER A 262 -3.49 2.65 -10.51
C SER A 262 -4.17 2.29 -11.83
N HIS A 263 -5.00 3.18 -12.38
CA HIS A 263 -5.74 2.92 -13.62
C HIS A 263 -4.78 2.52 -14.75
N ALA A 264 -3.71 3.29 -14.98
CA ALA A 264 -2.73 3.03 -16.02
C ALA A 264 -2.12 1.63 -15.93
N ILE A 265 -1.84 1.19 -14.70
CA ILE A 265 -1.27 -0.11 -14.38
C ILE A 265 -2.29 -1.21 -14.69
N MET A 266 -3.53 -1.06 -14.23
CA MET A 266 -4.61 -2.03 -14.45
C MET A 266 -4.99 -2.15 -15.94
N ASP A 267 -5.01 -1.03 -16.68
CA ASP A 267 -5.29 -1.01 -18.11
C ASP A 267 -4.18 -1.73 -18.89
N GLN A 268 -2.91 -1.45 -18.60
CA GLN A 268 -1.78 -2.18 -19.20
C GLN A 268 -1.81 -3.68 -18.88
N PHE A 269 -2.12 -4.04 -17.63
CA PHE A 269 -2.24 -5.43 -17.21
C PHE A 269 -3.35 -6.16 -17.96
N LEU A 270 -4.53 -5.56 -18.12
CA LEU A 270 -5.63 -6.22 -18.83
C LEU A 270 -5.36 -6.32 -20.34
N GLN A 271 -4.84 -5.25 -20.95
CA GLN A 271 -4.48 -5.23 -22.38
C GLN A 271 -3.38 -6.23 -22.73
N SER A 272 -2.46 -6.51 -21.80
CA SER A 272 -1.40 -7.49 -21.98
C SER A 272 -1.88 -8.94 -21.78
N GLY A 273 -3.16 -9.16 -21.47
CA GLY A 273 -3.71 -10.48 -21.17
C GLY A 273 -3.38 -10.98 -19.75
N GLY A 274 -3.07 -10.07 -18.83
CA GLY A 274 -2.72 -10.37 -17.45
C GLY A 274 -1.22 -10.62 -17.22
N ASN A 275 -0.35 -10.00 -18.03
CA ASN A 275 1.10 -10.03 -17.79
C ASN A 275 1.51 -8.87 -16.85
N PRO A 276 2.50 -9.10 -15.96
CA PRO A 276 2.98 -8.07 -15.02
C PRO A 276 3.38 -6.75 -15.67
N VAL A 277 3.13 -5.65 -14.95
CA VAL A 277 3.43 -4.29 -15.40
C VAL A 277 4.69 -3.76 -14.73
N LYS A 278 5.57 -3.18 -15.55
CA LYS A 278 6.89 -2.67 -15.16
C LYS A 278 6.89 -1.14 -15.00
N TYR A 279 7.37 -0.53 -13.92
CA TYR A 279 7.88 -1.07 -12.66
C TYR A 279 7.19 -0.40 -11.47
N GLY A 280 7.24 -1.05 -10.30
CA GLY A 280 6.73 -0.52 -9.04
C GLY A 280 7.76 -0.49 -7.91
N GLN A 281 7.45 0.34 -6.92
CA GLN A 281 8.08 0.40 -5.60
C GLN A 281 6.96 0.46 -4.54
N CYS A 282 7.28 0.47 -3.24
CA CYS A 282 6.28 0.23 -2.18
C CYS A 282 5.03 1.14 -2.27
N TRP A 283 5.16 2.43 -2.62
CA TRP A 283 4.00 3.30 -2.79
C TRP A 283 3.13 2.94 -4.00
N VAL A 284 3.73 2.39 -5.07
CA VAL A 284 3.01 1.90 -6.25
C VAL A 284 2.23 0.63 -5.89
N PHE A 285 2.87 -0.32 -5.18
CA PHE A 285 2.21 -1.51 -4.66
C PHE A 285 1.06 -1.13 -3.71
N SER A 286 1.28 -0.16 -2.82
CA SER A 286 0.26 0.32 -1.90
C SER A 286 -0.91 0.96 -2.65
N GLY A 287 -0.65 1.83 -3.64
CA GLY A 287 -1.67 2.46 -4.46
C GLY A 287 -2.53 1.46 -5.23
N ALA A 288 -1.89 0.46 -5.85
CA ALA A 288 -2.56 -0.63 -6.53
C ALA A 288 -3.39 -1.49 -5.56
N THR A 289 -2.86 -1.80 -4.38
CA THR A 289 -3.56 -2.59 -3.35
C THR A 289 -4.81 -1.87 -2.84
N VAL A 290 -4.72 -0.57 -2.54
CA VAL A 290 -5.91 0.23 -2.17
C VAL A 290 -6.98 0.12 -3.26
N THR A 291 -6.56 0.23 -4.53
CA THR A 291 -7.48 0.18 -5.68
C THR A 291 -8.21 -1.15 -5.73
N VAL A 292 -7.47 -2.27 -5.68
CA VAL A 292 -8.06 -3.62 -5.72
C VAL A 292 -8.95 -3.87 -4.50
N CYS A 293 -8.53 -3.49 -3.29
CA CYS A 293 -9.34 -3.63 -2.09
C CYS A 293 -10.66 -2.86 -2.18
N ARG A 294 -10.62 -1.57 -2.55
CA ARG A 294 -11.81 -0.71 -2.66
C ARG A 294 -12.76 -1.19 -3.76
N THR A 295 -12.22 -1.62 -4.90
CA THR A 295 -12.97 -2.27 -6.00
C THR A 295 -13.71 -3.51 -5.53
N LEU A 296 -13.10 -4.30 -4.65
CA LEU A 296 -13.74 -5.49 -4.08
C LEU A 296 -14.63 -5.18 -2.87
N GLY A 297 -14.72 -3.92 -2.43
CA GLY A 297 -15.53 -3.49 -1.30
C GLY A 297 -14.89 -3.71 0.08
N ILE A 298 -13.58 -3.93 0.15
CA ILE A 298 -12.83 -3.99 1.41
C ILE A 298 -12.37 -2.57 1.76
N PRO A 299 -12.79 -1.98 2.90
CA PRO A 299 -12.30 -0.66 3.29
C PRO A 299 -10.79 -0.70 3.49
N CYS A 300 -10.09 0.19 2.80
CA CYS A 300 -8.62 0.17 2.73
C CYS A 300 -8.03 1.58 2.69
N ARG A 301 -6.88 1.75 3.35
CA ARG A 301 -6.05 2.97 3.28
C ARG A 301 -4.58 2.62 3.06
N SER A 302 -3.86 3.56 2.46
CA SER A 302 -2.40 3.51 2.37
C SER A 302 -1.79 4.06 3.66
N THR A 303 -0.77 3.39 4.18
CA THR A 303 -0.09 3.78 5.42
C THR A 303 1.42 3.80 5.19
N THR A 304 2.06 4.87 5.64
CA THR A 304 3.52 5.06 5.50
C THR A 304 4.17 4.98 6.87
N ASN A 305 5.18 4.13 6.99
CA ASN A 305 6.08 4.04 8.14
C ASN A 305 7.42 4.67 7.78
N TYR A 306 7.91 5.59 8.61
CA TYR A 306 9.22 6.18 8.42
C TYR A 306 10.27 5.51 9.31
N VAL A 307 11.45 5.30 8.73
CA VAL A 307 12.52 4.49 9.30
C VAL A 307 12.00 3.07 9.56
N SER A 308 11.57 2.42 8.47
CA SER A 308 10.98 1.08 8.51
C SER A 308 12.09 0.04 8.48
N ALA A 309 12.17 -0.79 9.51
CA ALA A 309 13.15 -1.87 9.54
C ALA A 309 12.76 -2.96 8.54
N HIS A 310 13.75 -3.53 7.86
CA HIS A 310 13.64 -4.78 7.13
C HIS A 310 14.57 -5.78 7.82
N ASP A 311 14.02 -6.47 8.82
CA ASP A 311 14.68 -7.56 9.57
C ASP A 311 14.60 -8.84 8.74
N THR A 312 15.72 -9.22 8.15
CA THR A 312 15.85 -10.39 7.26
C THR A 312 16.12 -11.67 8.04
N ASN A 313 16.52 -11.55 9.30
CA ASN A 313 17.12 -12.62 10.05
C ASN A 313 16.25 -13.06 11.26
N ARG A 314 15.17 -12.34 11.58
CA ARG A 314 14.22 -12.55 12.68
C ARG A 314 14.84 -12.34 14.07
N SER A 315 15.77 -11.40 14.19
CA SER A 315 16.38 -11.00 15.46
C SER A 315 15.51 -9.99 16.23
N MET A 316 14.50 -9.38 15.59
CA MET A 316 13.82 -8.17 16.09
C MET A 316 14.79 -7.02 16.36
N THR A 317 15.91 -7.03 15.65
CA THR A 317 16.90 -5.97 15.60
C THR A 317 17.24 -5.69 14.14
N VAL A 318 17.83 -4.52 13.88
CA VAL A 318 18.52 -4.24 12.62
C VAL A 318 20.00 -4.22 12.94
N ASP A 319 20.69 -5.26 12.48
CA ASP A 319 22.08 -5.51 12.84
C ASP A 319 23.02 -4.89 11.80
N LYS A 320 23.91 -3.99 12.22
CA LYS A 320 24.91 -3.36 11.35
C LYS A 320 26.31 -3.69 11.84
N PHE A 321 27.13 -4.19 10.92
CA PHE A 321 28.48 -4.66 11.22
C PHE A 321 29.52 -3.68 10.67
N PHE A 322 30.58 -3.48 11.44
CA PHE A 322 31.68 -2.60 11.10
C PHE A 322 33.01 -3.30 11.32
N ASP A 323 33.97 -3.07 10.42
CA ASP A 323 35.33 -3.57 10.54
C ASP A 323 36.12 -2.84 11.65
N MET A 324 37.33 -3.32 11.94
CA MET A 324 38.20 -2.66 12.94
C MET A 324 38.49 -1.17 12.65
N PHE A 325 38.41 -0.76 11.38
CA PHE A 325 38.66 0.60 10.90
C PHE A 325 37.40 1.49 10.88
N GLY A 326 36.24 0.94 11.23
CA GLY A 326 34.95 1.65 11.21
C GLY A 326 34.33 1.75 9.81
N ASN A 327 34.71 0.89 8.86
CA ASN A 327 33.96 0.75 7.62
C ASN A 327 32.78 -0.20 7.84
N LYS A 328 31.61 0.14 7.30
CA LYS A 328 30.46 -0.74 7.32
C LYS A 328 30.76 -1.98 6.47
N ILE A 329 30.48 -3.16 7.02
CA ILE A 329 30.54 -4.44 6.33
C ILE A 329 29.20 -4.63 5.65
N GLU A 330 29.17 -4.54 4.32
CA GLU A 330 27.93 -4.70 3.53
C GLU A 330 27.68 -6.13 3.09
N GLU A 331 28.73 -6.93 2.94
CA GLU A 331 28.65 -8.34 2.56
C GLU A 331 29.63 -9.17 3.39
N SER A 332 29.16 -10.30 3.90
CA SER A 332 29.97 -11.26 4.66
C SER A 332 29.42 -12.67 4.50
N GLU A 333 30.30 -13.68 4.48
CA GLU A 333 29.91 -15.08 4.59
C GLU A 333 29.72 -15.52 6.06
N GLU A 334 30.23 -14.74 7.02
CA GLU A 334 30.28 -15.08 8.45
C GLU A 334 29.09 -14.50 9.23
N VAL A 335 28.59 -13.34 8.81
CA VAL A 335 27.48 -12.62 9.47
C VAL A 335 26.44 -12.16 8.44
N ASP A 336 25.18 -12.09 8.86
CA ASP A 336 24.08 -11.65 8.01
C ASP A 336 23.97 -10.11 8.03
N CYS A 337 24.50 -9.46 6.99
CA CYS A 337 24.53 -8.00 6.88
C CYS A 337 23.40 -7.42 6.03
N LYS A 338 22.33 -8.20 5.77
CA LYS A 338 21.26 -7.82 4.84
C LYS A 338 20.18 -6.94 5.46
N ASP A 339 20.17 -6.79 6.78
CA ASP A 339 19.21 -5.92 7.45
C ASP A 339 19.39 -4.47 6.99
N SER A 340 18.25 -3.80 6.79
CA SER A 340 18.24 -2.42 6.33
C SER A 340 17.15 -1.62 7.02
N CYS A 341 17.33 -0.31 7.07
CA CYS A 341 16.27 0.62 7.44
C CYS A 341 15.89 1.42 6.20
N TRP A 342 14.66 1.25 5.76
CA TRP A 342 14.07 2.03 4.69
C TRP A 342 13.69 3.40 5.26
N ASN A 343 14.06 4.47 4.56
CA ASN A 343 13.75 5.84 4.98
C ASN A 343 12.25 6.03 5.16
N PHE A 344 11.48 5.42 4.25
CA PHE A 344 10.07 5.14 4.47
C PHE A 344 9.69 3.83 3.78
N HIS A 345 8.64 3.21 4.27
CA HIS A 345 7.98 2.07 3.63
C HIS A 345 6.46 2.29 3.64
N VAL A 346 5.78 1.80 2.61
CA VAL A 346 4.34 2.01 2.43
C VAL A 346 3.64 0.68 2.26
N TRP A 347 2.66 0.42 3.12
CA TRP A 347 1.79 -0.75 3.07
C TRP A 347 0.31 -0.34 3.07
N ASN A 348 -0.58 -1.27 3.39
CA ASN A 348 -2.02 -1.04 3.44
C ASN A 348 -2.63 -1.51 4.75
N ASP A 349 -3.51 -0.71 5.32
CA ASP A 349 -4.43 -1.17 6.35
C ASP A 349 -5.77 -1.52 5.70
N VAL A 350 -6.27 -2.72 5.97
CA VAL A 350 -7.58 -3.21 5.53
C VAL A 350 -8.47 -3.46 6.74
N TRP A 351 -9.73 -3.02 6.67
CA TRP A 351 -10.67 -3.15 7.78
C TRP A 351 -11.44 -4.47 7.69
N MET A 352 -11.31 -5.33 8.71
CA MET A 352 -12.07 -6.57 8.80
C MET A 352 -12.15 -7.14 10.23
N ALA A 353 -13.12 -8.02 10.45
CA ALA A 353 -13.15 -8.90 11.60
C ALA A 353 -12.08 -10.01 11.50
N ARG A 354 -11.61 -10.48 12.66
CA ARG A 354 -10.65 -11.59 12.81
C ARG A 354 -11.26 -12.74 13.60
N PRO A 355 -12.22 -13.50 13.04
CA PRO A 355 -12.87 -14.61 13.75
C PRO A 355 -11.91 -15.78 14.04
N ASP A 356 -10.75 -15.79 13.40
CA ASP A 356 -9.63 -16.70 13.63
C ASP A 356 -8.78 -16.31 14.86
N LEU A 357 -8.94 -15.09 15.38
CA LEU A 357 -8.26 -14.59 16.59
C LEU A 357 -9.25 -14.39 17.75
N PRO A 358 -8.76 -14.22 18.99
CA PRO A 358 -9.60 -13.81 20.10
C PRO A 358 -10.33 -12.48 19.86
N PRO A 359 -11.42 -12.18 20.58
CA PRO A 359 -12.06 -10.87 20.52
C PRO A 359 -11.08 -9.73 20.85
N GLY A 360 -11.12 -8.65 20.06
CA GLY A 360 -10.26 -7.47 20.23
C GLY A 360 -9.15 -7.31 19.20
N TYR A 361 -8.97 -8.26 18.28
CA TYR A 361 -7.95 -8.19 17.20
C TYR A 361 -8.52 -7.87 15.81
N GLY A 362 -9.83 -7.66 15.69
CA GLY A 362 -10.45 -7.12 14.47
C GLY A 362 -10.18 -5.62 14.26
N GLY A 363 -10.82 -5.03 13.26
CA GLY A 363 -10.57 -3.64 12.86
C GLY A 363 -9.49 -3.58 11.79
N TRP A 364 -8.57 -2.62 11.89
CA TRP A 364 -7.47 -2.48 10.93
C TRP A 364 -6.46 -3.63 11.01
N GLN A 365 -6.18 -4.22 9.86
CA GLN A 365 -5.19 -5.26 9.65
C GLN A 365 -4.17 -4.81 8.61
N ILE A 366 -2.90 -5.09 8.85
CA ILE A 366 -1.79 -4.74 7.97
C ILE A 366 -1.66 -5.82 6.90
N ILE A 367 -1.69 -5.43 5.64
CA ILE A 367 -1.23 -6.24 4.51
C ILE A 367 -0.19 -5.44 3.74
N ASP A 368 0.82 -6.13 3.22
CA ASP A 368 1.84 -5.52 2.40
C ASP A 368 2.09 -6.36 1.16
N ALA A 369 1.91 -5.72 0.00
CA ALA A 369 2.11 -6.32 -1.31
C ALA A 369 3.55 -6.16 -1.82
N THR A 370 4.39 -5.39 -1.14
CA THR A 370 5.80 -5.22 -1.49
C THR A 370 6.53 -6.54 -1.22
N PRO A 371 7.22 -7.14 -2.21
CA PRO A 371 7.88 -8.43 -2.03
C PRO A 371 9.19 -8.28 -1.24
N GLN A 372 9.09 -8.25 0.09
CA GLN A 372 10.24 -8.20 1.01
C GLN A 372 10.61 -9.60 1.52
N GLU A 373 9.73 -10.21 2.31
CA GLU A 373 9.93 -11.53 2.90
C GLU A 373 8.92 -12.55 2.39
N THR A 374 9.34 -13.82 2.39
CA THR A 374 8.43 -14.92 2.03
C THR A 374 7.62 -15.39 3.24
N SER A 375 6.33 -15.61 3.04
CA SER A 375 5.41 -16.20 4.01
C SER A 375 4.69 -17.39 3.40
N ASP A 376 4.94 -18.58 3.97
CA ASP A 376 4.59 -19.88 3.37
C ASP A 376 5.18 -20.06 1.94
N GLN A 377 6.44 -19.65 1.74
CA GLN A 377 7.17 -19.74 0.46
C GLN A 377 6.61 -18.85 -0.67
N VAL A 378 5.77 -17.88 -0.35
CA VAL A 378 5.21 -16.90 -1.30
C VAL A 378 5.53 -15.50 -0.79
N TYR A 379 5.88 -14.57 -1.68
CA TYR A 379 6.06 -13.16 -1.36
C TYR A 379 4.71 -12.49 -1.07
N ARG A 380 4.34 -12.50 0.22
CA ARG A 380 3.10 -11.94 0.74
C ARG A 380 3.27 -11.61 2.22
N CYS A 381 2.56 -10.60 2.69
CA CYS A 381 2.53 -10.25 4.10
C CYS A 381 1.10 -9.99 4.58
N GLY A 382 0.77 -10.50 5.77
CA GLY A 382 -0.47 -10.25 6.49
C GLY A 382 -1.64 -11.16 6.09
N PRO A 383 -2.85 -10.90 6.61
CA PRO A 383 -3.21 -9.77 7.47
C PRO A 383 -2.71 -9.90 8.93
N ALA A 384 -1.89 -8.94 9.38
CA ALA A 384 -1.45 -8.81 10.77
C ALA A 384 -2.37 -7.86 11.53
N SER A 385 -2.80 -8.21 12.74
CA SER A 385 -3.64 -7.31 13.54
C SER A 385 -2.81 -6.17 14.10
N ILE A 386 -3.19 -4.91 13.82
CA ILE A 386 -2.52 -3.73 14.41
C ILE A 386 -2.50 -3.83 15.94
N ALA A 387 -3.58 -4.30 16.54
CA ALA A 387 -3.68 -4.47 17.99
C ALA A 387 -2.71 -5.54 18.54
N ALA A 388 -2.39 -6.58 17.76
CA ALA A 388 -1.40 -7.58 18.14
C ALA A 388 0.03 -7.01 18.03
N VAL A 389 0.30 -6.24 16.97
CA VAL A 389 1.57 -5.53 16.78
C VAL A 389 1.83 -4.56 17.93
N GLN A 390 0.84 -3.72 18.30
CA GLN A 390 0.95 -2.77 19.40
C GLN A 390 1.32 -3.41 20.75
N LYS A 391 0.87 -4.65 20.98
CA LYS A 391 1.09 -5.39 22.23
C LYS A 391 2.30 -6.32 22.19
N GLY A 392 2.98 -6.45 21.05
CA GLY A 392 4.05 -7.43 20.86
C GLY A 392 3.57 -8.88 20.92
N GLU A 393 2.30 -9.15 20.56
CA GLU A 393 1.72 -10.50 20.58
C GLU A 393 1.96 -11.23 19.25
N VAL A 394 3.24 -11.45 18.96
CA VAL A 394 3.74 -11.93 17.66
C VAL A 394 3.37 -13.38 17.32
N GLY A 395 2.78 -14.13 18.25
CA GLY A 395 2.30 -15.49 18.02
C GLY A 395 1.01 -15.59 17.21
N TYR A 396 0.29 -14.47 17.02
CA TYR A 396 -0.92 -14.45 16.19
C TYR A 396 -0.56 -14.32 14.72
N LEU A 397 -1.18 -15.16 13.89
CA LEU A 397 -1.03 -15.07 12.45
C LEU A 397 -1.73 -13.80 11.91
N TYR A 398 -1.31 -13.25 10.77
CA TYR A 398 -0.19 -13.69 9.93
C TYR A 398 0.95 -12.68 10.02
N ASP A 399 2.19 -13.17 9.91
CA ASP A 399 3.40 -12.34 9.71
C ASP A 399 3.65 -11.27 10.79
N THR A 400 2.94 -11.32 11.91
CA THR A 400 3.06 -10.36 13.03
C THR A 400 4.49 -10.18 13.55
N PRO A 401 5.37 -11.20 13.64
CA PRO A 401 6.76 -10.97 14.02
C PRO A 401 7.51 -10.03 13.07
N PHE A 402 7.33 -10.21 11.76
CA PHE A 402 7.97 -9.37 10.74
C PHE A 402 7.45 -7.93 10.84
N VAL A 403 6.13 -7.77 10.82
CA VAL A 403 5.47 -6.47 10.91
C VAL A 403 5.80 -5.76 12.23
N PHE A 404 5.98 -6.50 13.33
CA PHE A 404 6.44 -5.93 14.60
C PHE A 404 7.86 -5.38 14.48
N SER A 405 8.78 -6.13 13.87
CA SER A 405 10.14 -5.66 13.62
C SER A 405 10.15 -4.37 12.79
N GLU A 406 9.32 -4.27 11.74
CA GLU A 406 9.25 -3.08 10.86
C GLU A 406 9.03 -1.76 11.61
N VAL A 407 8.34 -1.80 12.76
CA VAL A 407 7.99 -0.60 13.55
C VAL A 407 8.66 -0.51 14.92
N ASN A 408 9.28 -1.58 15.42
CA ASN A 408 9.84 -1.63 16.78
C ASN A 408 11.26 -2.22 16.89
N ALA A 409 11.92 -2.62 15.79
CA ALA A 409 13.25 -3.18 15.88
C ALA A 409 14.26 -2.21 16.51
N ASP A 410 15.10 -2.73 17.42
CA ASP A 410 16.24 -1.96 17.95
C ASP A 410 17.38 -1.99 16.90
N ILE A 411 18.06 -0.87 16.67
CA ILE A 411 19.24 -0.84 15.79
C ILE A 411 20.46 -1.17 16.63
N VAL A 412 21.21 -2.20 16.22
CA VAL A 412 22.40 -2.66 16.94
C VAL A 412 23.61 -2.52 16.04
N HIS A 413 24.63 -1.82 16.53
CA HIS A 413 25.91 -1.72 15.83
C HIS A 413 26.91 -2.67 16.47
N PHE A 414 27.54 -3.49 15.64
CA PHE A 414 28.57 -4.45 15.99
C PHE A 414 29.89 -4.06 15.33
N LYS A 415 31.00 -4.21 16.06
CA LYS A 415 32.35 -4.02 15.53
C LYS A 415 33.15 -5.30 15.67
N GLU A 416 33.99 -5.58 14.68
CA GLU A 416 35.00 -6.64 14.79
C GLU A 416 35.80 -6.47 16.09
N ASP A 417 35.88 -7.56 16.85
CA ASP A 417 36.56 -7.64 18.13
C ASP A 417 37.22 -9.01 18.29
N GLU A 418 38.55 -9.04 18.22
CA GLU A 418 39.36 -10.26 18.37
C GLU A 418 39.25 -10.89 19.77
N GLU A 419 38.81 -10.14 20.79
CA GLU A 419 38.61 -10.65 22.15
C GLU A 419 37.23 -11.27 22.35
N SER A 420 36.31 -11.12 21.39
CA SER A 420 34.95 -11.66 21.45
C SER A 420 34.92 -13.14 21.04
N ASP A 421 34.10 -13.94 21.74
CA ASP A 421 33.92 -15.38 21.47
C ASP A 421 33.43 -15.69 20.03
N TRP A 422 32.83 -14.71 19.35
CA TRP A 422 32.26 -14.85 18.01
C TRP A 422 32.77 -13.80 17.02
N GLY A 423 33.81 -13.05 17.38
CA GLY A 423 34.49 -12.09 16.49
C GLY A 423 33.89 -10.68 16.44
N PHE A 424 32.76 -10.43 17.11
CA PHE A 424 32.12 -9.11 17.16
C PHE A 424 31.70 -8.70 18.56
N SER A 425 31.76 -7.40 18.84
CA SER A 425 31.26 -6.79 20.08
C SER A 425 30.24 -5.69 19.78
N ARG A 426 29.22 -5.58 20.63
CA ARG A 426 28.19 -4.54 20.49
C ARG A 426 28.76 -3.17 20.88
N MET A 427 28.76 -2.23 19.93
CA MET A 427 29.13 -0.83 20.15
C MET A 427 28.00 -0.03 20.79
N SER A 428 26.82 -0.08 20.16
CA SER A 428 25.68 0.76 20.55
C SER A 428 24.37 0.07 20.23
N ILE A 429 23.32 0.49 20.94
CA ILE A 429 21.94 0.08 20.68
C ILE A 429 21.05 1.33 20.65
N ASN A 430 20.39 1.57 19.52
CA ASN A 430 19.37 2.60 19.41
C ASN A 430 17.98 1.98 19.48
N LYS A 431 17.28 2.31 20.56
CA LYS A 431 16.03 1.69 20.98
C LYS A 431 14.78 2.35 20.39
N TYR A 432 14.92 3.51 19.77
CA TYR A 432 13.81 4.41 19.42
C TYR A 432 14.00 5.02 18.03
N HIS A 433 14.81 4.37 17.19
CA HIS A 433 15.09 4.83 15.83
C HIS A 433 14.08 4.28 14.82
N VAL A 434 13.63 3.03 14.95
CA VAL A 434 12.71 2.41 13.99
C VAL A 434 11.27 2.82 14.26
N GLY A 435 10.50 3.03 13.20
CA GLY A 435 9.08 3.38 13.28
C GLY A 435 8.85 4.73 13.95
N ARG A 436 9.61 5.76 13.51
CA ARG A 436 9.59 7.11 14.10
C ARG A 436 8.24 7.79 13.97
N LYS A 437 7.54 7.47 12.88
CA LYS A 437 6.29 8.10 12.50
C LYS A 437 5.55 7.17 11.56
N ILE A 438 4.29 6.89 11.85
CA ILE A 438 3.41 6.10 10.98
C ILE A 438 2.21 6.97 10.67
N ILE A 439 1.98 7.25 9.39
CA ILE A 439 1.00 8.23 8.95
C ILE A 439 0.12 7.69 7.83
N THR A 440 -1.09 8.24 7.75
CA THR A 440 -2.02 8.02 6.64
C THR A 440 -2.72 9.33 6.29
N LYS A 441 -3.45 9.35 5.19
CA LYS A 441 -4.31 10.50 4.85
C LYS A 441 -5.49 10.54 5.83
N SER A 442 -5.78 11.72 6.35
CA SER A 442 -6.94 11.98 7.20
C SER A 442 -8.25 11.88 6.41
N ILE A 443 -9.32 11.56 7.12
CA ILE A 443 -10.68 11.65 6.59
C ILE A 443 -11.03 13.13 6.33
N HIS A 444 -11.86 13.39 5.31
CA HIS A 444 -12.45 14.70 4.97
C HIS A 444 -11.55 15.78 4.39
N ILE A 445 -10.25 15.76 4.66
CA ILE A 445 -9.33 16.80 4.19
C ILE A 445 -8.46 16.20 3.08
N THR A 446 -8.34 16.92 1.97
CA THR A 446 -7.29 16.70 0.98
C THR A 446 -6.57 18.02 0.82
N ASP A 447 -5.36 18.11 1.35
CA ASP A 447 -4.52 19.27 1.19
C ASP A 447 -3.77 19.13 -0.14
N GLU A 448 -4.01 20.00 -1.12
CA GLU A 448 -3.37 19.85 -2.42
C GLU A 448 -1.86 20.12 -2.37
N GLN A 449 -1.42 21.03 -1.50
CA GLN A 449 -0.07 21.60 -1.54
C GLN A 449 0.71 21.48 -0.22
N GLY A 450 0.06 21.04 0.85
CA GLY A 450 0.62 20.91 2.19
C GLY A 450 0.34 19.56 2.84
N ASP A 451 0.45 19.56 4.16
CA ASP A 451 0.38 18.39 5.02
C ASP A 451 -0.75 18.44 6.07
N SER A 452 -1.73 19.33 5.92
CA SER A 452 -2.83 19.47 6.88
C SER A 452 -3.80 18.26 6.91
N ASP A 453 -3.75 17.41 5.90
CA ASP A 453 -4.45 16.13 5.82
C ASP A 453 -3.59 14.93 6.29
N LEU A 454 -2.44 15.19 6.92
CA LEU A 454 -1.63 14.15 7.55
C LEU A 454 -2.30 13.71 8.86
N TRP A 455 -2.58 12.41 8.97
CA TRP A 455 -3.00 11.80 10.21
C TRP A 455 -1.91 10.88 10.77
N ASP A 456 -1.32 11.29 11.89
CA ASP A 456 -0.38 10.47 12.64
C ASP A 456 -1.11 9.37 13.41
N VAL A 457 -0.82 8.12 13.02
CA VAL A 457 -1.43 6.90 13.55
C VAL A 457 -0.40 6.02 14.27
N THR A 458 0.79 6.55 14.59
CA THR A 458 1.89 5.82 15.25
C THR A 458 1.42 5.13 16.53
N TYR A 459 0.57 5.81 17.30
CA TYR A 459 0.00 5.31 18.55
C TYR A 459 -0.87 4.06 18.39
N LEU A 460 -1.34 3.73 17.17
CA LEU A 460 -2.07 2.50 16.90
C LEU A 460 -1.13 1.29 16.81
N TYR A 461 0.10 1.47 16.34
CA TYR A 461 1.06 0.39 16.07
C TYR A 461 2.04 0.14 17.20
N LYS A 462 2.34 1.17 18.00
CA LYS A 462 3.29 1.07 19.11
C LYS A 462 2.94 2.03 20.24
N ASN A 463 3.40 1.67 21.44
CA ASN A 463 3.29 2.54 22.59
C ASN A 463 4.30 3.70 22.47
N PRO A 464 4.08 4.84 23.15
CA PRO A 464 5.02 5.96 23.09
C PRO A 464 6.43 5.55 23.54
N GLU A 465 7.43 6.03 22.82
CA GLU A 465 8.84 5.77 23.11
C GLU A 465 9.22 6.16 24.53
N ASN A 466 10.20 5.44 25.10
CA ASN A 466 10.71 5.63 26.46
C ASN A 466 9.67 5.38 27.57
N THR A 467 8.57 4.68 27.27
CA THR A 467 7.60 4.25 28.28
C THR A 467 7.80 2.80 28.70
N PRO A 468 7.45 2.41 29.94
CA PRO A 468 7.48 1.00 30.34
C PRO A 468 6.59 0.10 29.47
N ALA A 469 5.46 0.63 28.99
CA ALA A 469 4.54 -0.12 28.13
C ALA A 469 5.17 -0.49 26.78
N GLU A 470 5.92 0.44 26.19
CA GLU A 470 6.66 0.22 24.95
C GLU A 470 7.72 -0.87 25.13
N ARG A 471 8.60 -0.75 26.14
CA ARG A 471 9.61 -1.80 26.39
C ARG A 471 9.02 -3.16 26.76
N LEU A 472 7.89 -3.19 27.47
CA LEU A 472 7.18 -4.44 27.76
C LEU A 472 6.64 -5.10 26.49
N ALA A 473 6.17 -4.33 25.51
CA ALA A 473 5.73 -4.86 24.22
C ALA A 473 6.90 -5.51 23.45
N VAL A 474 8.06 -4.85 23.40
CA VAL A 474 9.29 -5.42 22.81
C VAL A 474 9.68 -6.73 23.52
N TYR A 475 9.74 -6.74 24.85
CA TYR A 475 10.06 -7.99 25.57
C TYR A 475 9.00 -9.08 25.40
N ASN A 476 7.73 -8.73 25.23
CA ASN A 476 6.68 -9.69 24.92
C ASN A 476 6.91 -10.34 23.55
N ALA A 477 7.27 -9.52 22.54
CA ALA A 477 7.59 -9.99 21.20
C ALA A 477 8.84 -10.87 21.20
N VAL A 478 9.93 -10.43 21.84
CA VAL A 478 11.20 -11.17 21.97
C VAL A 478 10.98 -12.54 22.62
N ARG A 479 10.14 -12.64 23.66
CA ARG A 479 9.79 -13.93 24.27
C ARG A 479 9.11 -14.90 23.29
N GLY A 480 8.41 -14.39 22.29
CA GLY A 480 7.76 -15.16 21.24
C GLY A 480 8.72 -15.71 20.18
N VAL A 481 9.96 -15.18 20.09
CA VAL A 481 10.93 -15.54 19.05
C VAL A 481 12.27 -15.96 19.67
N PRO A 482 12.65 -17.25 19.65
CA PRO A 482 13.86 -17.74 20.30
C PRO A 482 15.15 -17.06 19.84
N LYS A 483 15.26 -16.70 18.55
CA LYS A 483 16.45 -16.03 18.02
C LYS A 483 16.62 -14.62 18.59
N ALA A 484 15.53 -13.85 18.68
CA ALA A 484 15.54 -12.53 19.28
C ALA A 484 16.04 -12.56 20.74
N GLN A 485 15.72 -13.60 21.51
CA GLN A 485 16.22 -13.72 22.90
C GLN A 485 17.74 -13.73 22.98
N GLN A 486 18.42 -14.40 22.04
CA GLN A 486 19.88 -14.48 22.01
C GLN A 486 20.53 -13.11 21.76
N PHE A 487 19.96 -12.31 20.86
CA PHE A 487 20.47 -10.98 20.53
C PHE A 487 20.29 -9.99 21.69
N TYR A 488 19.16 -10.05 22.38
CA TYR A 488 18.87 -9.18 23.53
C TYR A 488 19.65 -9.58 24.80
N GLU A 489 20.20 -10.79 24.87
CA GLU A 489 21.09 -11.24 25.97
C GLU A 489 22.53 -10.72 25.84
N ILE A 490 22.93 -10.23 24.66
CA ILE A 490 24.27 -9.65 24.45
C ILE A 490 24.45 -8.45 25.42
N PRO A 491 25.56 -8.39 26.19
CA PRO A 491 25.81 -7.30 27.12
C PRO A 491 25.97 -5.94 26.45
N THR A 492 25.61 -4.86 27.14
CA THR A 492 25.90 -3.49 26.69
C THR A 492 27.25 -3.10 27.26
N GLN A 493 28.11 -2.46 26.45
CA GLN A 493 29.33 -1.84 26.97
C GLN A 493 28.96 -0.69 27.93
N ASP A 494 29.83 -0.44 28.92
CA ASP A 494 29.66 0.63 29.91
C ASP A 494 29.62 2.03 29.25
N GLU A 495 28.93 2.99 29.88
CA GLU A 495 28.97 4.40 29.47
C GLU A 495 30.42 4.91 29.55
N GLY A 496 31.00 5.26 28.40
CA GLY A 496 32.36 5.76 28.32
C GLY A 496 32.51 7.23 28.77
N ASP A 497 33.77 7.70 28.82
CA ASP A 497 34.14 9.00 29.39
C ASP A 497 34.27 10.13 28.35
N VAL A 498 34.01 9.86 27.08
CA VAL A 498 33.89 10.86 26.01
C VAL A 498 32.46 10.89 25.50
N PHE A 499 31.87 12.07 25.37
CA PHE A 499 30.55 12.27 24.78
C PHE A 499 30.69 12.69 23.32
N PHE A 500 29.81 12.17 22.48
CA PHE A 500 29.73 12.44 21.05
C PHE A 500 28.27 12.75 20.69
N ASP A 501 28.07 13.66 19.75
CA ASP A 501 26.74 14.06 19.27
C ASP A 501 26.82 14.36 17.77
N LEU A 502 26.10 13.61 16.93
CA LEU A 502 25.95 13.92 15.51
C LEU A 502 24.87 14.98 15.34
N ILE A 503 25.23 16.14 14.79
CA ILE A 503 24.26 17.21 14.56
C ILE A 503 23.39 16.86 13.36
N ASP A 504 22.11 16.58 13.64
CA ASP A 504 21.07 16.31 12.66
C ASP A 504 20.95 17.40 11.59
N ILE A 505 20.82 16.98 10.34
CA ILE A 505 20.45 17.82 9.21
C ILE A 505 18.96 17.60 8.91
N ASP A 506 18.16 18.65 8.99
CA ASP A 506 16.73 18.53 8.69
C ASP A 506 16.46 18.41 7.19
N THR A 507 16.89 19.42 6.44
CA THR A 507 16.70 19.50 4.99
C THR A 507 17.68 20.46 4.33
N VAL A 508 18.04 20.17 3.09
CA VAL A 508 18.90 21.02 2.26
C VAL A 508 18.22 21.26 0.91
N PRO A 509 18.06 22.49 0.42
CA PRO A 509 17.60 22.73 -0.94
C PRO A 509 18.52 22.10 -1.98
N LEU A 510 17.92 21.45 -2.99
CA LEU A 510 18.71 20.86 -4.08
C LEU A 510 19.53 21.96 -4.78
N GLY A 511 20.85 21.77 -4.85
CA GLY A 511 21.78 22.76 -5.41
C GLY A 511 22.51 23.61 -4.37
N GLU A 512 22.26 23.42 -3.07
CA GLU A 512 23.00 24.06 -1.98
C GLU A 512 24.02 23.12 -1.30
N SER A 513 25.04 23.69 -0.67
CA SER A 513 26.03 22.96 0.14
C SER A 513 25.49 22.60 1.53
N PHE A 514 26.07 21.58 2.17
CA PHE A 514 25.77 21.23 3.56
C PHE A 514 27.02 20.80 4.34
N ASP A 515 26.94 20.86 5.67
CA ASP A 515 28.00 20.45 6.60
C ASP A 515 27.53 19.27 7.44
N VAL A 516 28.33 18.20 7.51
CA VAL A 516 28.16 17.14 8.53
C VAL A 516 29.03 17.51 9.73
N VAL A 517 28.46 17.53 10.93
CA VAL A 517 29.12 18.02 12.14
C VAL A 517 28.97 17.02 13.28
N VAL A 518 30.08 16.70 13.96
CA VAL A 518 30.08 15.91 15.20
C VAL A 518 30.66 16.76 16.32
N GLU A 519 29.90 16.94 17.40
CA GLU A 519 30.38 17.55 18.64
C GLU A 519 30.98 16.50 19.56
N ILE A 520 32.11 16.83 20.17
CA ILE A 520 32.88 15.92 21.02
C ILE A 520 33.18 16.61 22.34
N GLU A 521 32.94 15.94 23.47
CA GLU A 521 33.27 16.42 24.80
C GLU A 521 33.99 15.34 25.59
N ASN A 522 35.28 15.56 25.90
CA ASN A 522 36.02 14.68 26.80
C ASN A 522 35.64 15.02 28.25
N LYS A 523 34.84 14.16 28.90
CA LYS A 523 34.37 14.35 30.27
C LYS A 523 35.38 13.84 31.32
N SER A 524 36.46 13.20 30.87
CA SER A 524 37.56 12.78 31.74
C SER A 524 38.51 13.95 32.02
N ASN A 525 39.39 13.77 33.01
CA ASN A 525 40.48 14.72 33.29
C ASN A 525 41.74 14.42 32.47
N ASP A 526 41.80 13.27 31.82
CA ASP A 526 42.96 12.82 31.06
C ASP A 526 42.80 13.20 29.58
N GLU A 527 43.91 13.32 28.86
CA GLU A 527 43.87 13.41 27.40
C GLU A 527 43.33 12.10 26.80
N ARG A 528 42.53 12.21 25.74
CA ARG A 528 41.99 11.08 25.00
C ARG A 528 42.38 11.18 23.53
N SER A 529 42.80 10.06 22.97
CA SER A 529 43.12 9.91 21.55
C SER A 529 41.90 9.33 20.85
N ILE A 530 41.30 10.12 19.95
CA ILE A 530 40.04 9.78 19.29
C ILE A 530 40.33 9.54 17.81
N SER A 531 40.02 8.33 17.35
CA SER A 531 39.95 7.99 15.93
C SER A 531 38.51 8.13 15.47
N ALA A 532 38.26 8.94 14.43
CA ALA A 532 36.92 9.18 13.92
C ALA A 532 36.83 9.06 12.40
N VAL A 533 35.68 8.60 11.92
CA VAL A 533 35.30 8.51 10.51
C VAL A 533 33.97 9.23 10.33
N LEU A 534 33.94 10.21 9.43
CA LEU A 534 32.72 10.89 8.99
C LEU A 534 32.54 10.60 7.50
N SER A 535 31.36 10.14 7.11
CA SER A 535 31.05 9.87 5.71
C SER A 535 29.63 10.31 5.34
N SER A 536 29.47 10.68 4.08
CA SER A 536 28.19 10.97 3.44
C SER A 536 28.14 10.17 2.14
N ALA A 537 27.01 9.51 1.91
CA ALA A 537 26.73 8.74 0.71
C ALA A 537 25.29 8.96 0.28
N SER A 538 25.03 8.89 -1.03
CA SER A 538 23.65 8.75 -1.49
C SER A 538 23.16 7.34 -1.21
N VAL A 539 21.88 7.20 -0.90
CA VAL A 539 21.25 5.91 -0.62
C VAL A 539 19.92 5.83 -1.33
N TYR A 540 19.55 4.63 -1.77
CA TYR A 540 18.18 4.37 -2.19
C TYR A 540 17.27 4.47 -0.97
N TYR A 541 15.98 4.73 -1.17
CA TYR A 541 15.04 4.86 -0.05
C TYR A 541 14.87 3.57 0.77
N THR A 542 15.32 2.43 0.23
CA THR A 542 15.42 1.15 0.93
C THR A 542 16.57 1.09 1.94
N GLY A 543 17.44 2.09 1.97
CA GLY A 543 18.67 2.09 2.75
C GLY A 543 19.86 1.41 2.06
N ALA A 544 19.67 0.87 0.85
CA ALA A 544 20.75 0.32 0.04
C ALA A 544 21.74 1.42 -0.38
N ALA A 545 23.04 1.10 -0.34
CA ALA A 545 24.10 2.04 -0.68
C ALA A 545 24.01 2.46 -2.15
N GLY A 546 24.11 3.77 -2.39
CA GLY A 546 24.27 4.37 -3.70
C GLY A 546 25.74 4.69 -3.97
N SER A 547 26.06 5.98 -4.05
CA SER A 547 27.42 6.46 -4.32
C SER A 547 28.00 7.23 -3.14
N ASP A 548 29.28 6.98 -2.83
CA ASP A 548 30.01 7.76 -1.82
C ASP A 548 30.15 9.22 -2.25
N ILE A 549 29.58 10.13 -1.47
CA ILE A 549 29.65 11.57 -1.73
C ILE A 549 30.98 12.11 -1.23
N LYS A 550 31.23 11.99 0.07
CA LYS A 550 32.45 12.49 0.72
C LYS A 550 32.73 11.74 2.01
N LYS A 551 33.99 11.40 2.25
CA LYS A 551 34.48 10.71 3.46
C LYS A 551 35.74 11.39 3.99
N SER A 552 35.85 11.48 5.32
CA SER A 552 37.02 11.95 6.03
C SER A 552 37.29 11.05 7.23
N GLN A 553 38.56 10.79 7.51
CA GLN A 553 38.97 9.98 8.67
C GLN A 553 40.25 10.55 9.29
N GLY A 554 40.41 10.41 10.59
CA GLY A 554 41.64 10.81 11.27
C GLY A 554 41.65 10.53 12.76
N THR A 555 42.86 10.55 13.33
CA THR A 555 43.09 10.48 14.77
C THR A 555 43.55 11.83 15.29
N PHE A 556 42.95 12.29 16.39
CA PHE A 556 43.28 13.56 17.03
C PHE A 556 43.16 13.42 18.55
N LYS A 557 43.69 14.41 19.26
CA LYS A 557 43.74 14.42 20.73
C LYS A 557 42.80 15.47 21.30
N VAL A 558 42.03 15.09 22.31
CA VAL A 558 41.14 16.00 23.04
C VAL A 558 41.58 16.03 24.50
N ALA A 559 42.00 17.21 24.96
CA ALA A 559 42.42 17.39 26.34
C ALA A 559 41.26 17.17 27.33
N GLY A 560 41.58 16.83 28.58
CA GLY A 560 40.58 16.62 29.63
C GLY A 560 39.66 17.82 29.83
N GLY A 561 38.34 17.58 29.88
CA GLY A 561 37.32 18.61 30.01
C GLY A 561 37.10 19.49 28.78
N GLN A 562 37.76 19.22 27.65
CA GLN A 562 37.61 20.03 26.43
C GLN A 562 36.52 19.54 25.50
N LYS A 563 36.04 20.48 24.68
CA LYS A 563 35.11 20.26 23.58
C LYS A 563 35.79 20.53 22.26
N GLU A 564 35.53 19.68 21.28
CA GLU A 564 36.02 19.79 19.92
C GLU A 564 34.89 19.52 18.92
N THR A 565 35.10 19.94 17.67
CA THR A 565 34.12 19.76 16.60
C THR A 565 34.79 19.20 15.35
N LEU A 566 34.27 18.09 14.85
CA LEU A 566 34.64 17.55 13.54
C LEU A 566 33.62 17.97 12.50
N ARG A 567 34.10 18.30 11.29
CA ARG A 567 33.24 18.75 10.18
C ARG A 567 33.72 18.24 8.82
N ILE A 568 32.77 17.85 7.97
CA ILE A 568 32.98 17.75 6.52
C ILE A 568 32.00 18.69 5.79
N HIS A 569 32.54 19.52 4.89
CA HIS A 569 31.75 20.40 4.01
C HIS A 569 31.51 19.74 2.66
N VAL A 570 30.28 19.67 2.18
CA VAL A 570 29.90 19.03 0.90
C VAL A 570 29.29 20.06 -0.05
N THR A 571 29.80 20.16 -1.28
CA THR A 571 29.30 21.09 -2.31
C THR A 571 28.38 20.42 -3.35
N PRO A 572 27.53 21.18 -4.08
CA PRO A 572 26.64 20.66 -5.13
C PRO A 572 27.36 19.80 -6.18
N GLU A 573 28.56 20.20 -6.60
CA GLU A 573 29.37 19.49 -7.58
C GLU A 573 29.85 18.13 -7.05
N GLU A 574 29.96 17.96 -5.73
CA GLU A 574 30.38 16.70 -5.11
C GLU A 574 29.24 15.68 -5.01
N TYR A 575 27.97 16.12 -4.92
CA TYR A 575 26.83 15.23 -4.70
C TYR A 575 25.87 15.06 -5.87
N ILE A 576 25.62 16.04 -6.74
CA ILE A 576 24.48 15.97 -7.67
C ILE A 576 24.57 14.79 -8.64
N GLU A 577 25.74 14.55 -9.25
CA GLU A 577 25.92 13.40 -10.16
C GLU A 577 25.95 12.04 -9.43
N LYS A 578 26.03 12.07 -8.11
CA LYS A 578 26.06 10.89 -7.25
C LYS A 578 24.72 10.61 -6.59
N LEU A 579 23.73 11.50 -6.70
CA LEU A 579 22.40 11.25 -6.17
C LEU A 579 21.75 10.10 -6.91
N VAL A 580 21.16 9.19 -6.15
CA VAL A 580 20.27 8.13 -6.65
C VAL A 580 18.81 8.55 -6.46
N ASP A 581 17.89 7.68 -6.85
CA ASP A 581 16.43 7.88 -6.71
C ASP A 581 16.05 8.44 -5.32
N HIS A 582 15.03 9.31 -5.29
CA HIS A 582 14.61 10.13 -4.14
C HIS A 582 15.60 11.18 -3.63
N GLY A 583 16.86 11.20 -4.08
CA GLY A 583 17.84 12.20 -3.63
C GLY A 583 18.11 12.14 -2.12
N LEU A 584 18.09 10.93 -1.56
CA LEU A 584 18.36 10.66 -0.15
C LEU A 584 19.86 10.60 0.10
N ILE A 585 20.31 11.26 1.17
CA ILE A 585 21.69 11.24 1.64
C ILE A 585 21.71 10.65 3.04
N LYS A 586 22.61 9.70 3.25
CA LYS A 586 22.87 9.11 4.56
C LYS A 586 24.25 9.53 5.05
N ILE A 587 24.30 9.86 6.33
CA ILE A 587 25.49 10.25 7.06
C ILE A 587 25.82 9.15 8.05
N TYR A 588 27.10 8.79 8.11
CA TYR A 588 27.63 7.91 9.15
C TYR A 588 28.77 8.62 9.88
N ALA A 589 28.69 8.62 11.21
CA ALA A 589 29.75 9.06 12.10
C ALA A 589 30.12 7.93 13.05
N ILE A 590 31.41 7.59 13.10
CA ILE A 590 31.95 6.56 14.00
C ILE A 590 33.17 7.13 14.70
N ALA A 591 33.26 6.90 16.00
CA ALA A 591 34.40 7.29 16.81
C ALA A 591 34.85 6.15 17.72
N SER A 592 36.15 6.10 18.01
CA SER A 592 36.77 5.17 18.95
C SER A 592 37.79 5.89 19.80
N VAL A 593 37.71 5.70 21.11
CA VAL A 593 38.66 6.25 22.09
C VAL A 593 39.72 5.18 22.37
N GLU A 594 40.97 5.46 22.04
CA GLU A 594 42.02 4.44 22.03
C GLU A 594 42.33 3.89 23.43
N GLU A 595 42.28 4.76 24.45
CA GLU A 595 42.64 4.43 25.83
C GLU A 595 41.57 3.60 26.56
N THR A 596 40.29 3.94 26.38
CA THR A 596 39.17 3.28 27.07
C THR A 596 38.52 2.18 26.25
N LYS A 597 38.87 2.07 24.96
CA LYS A 597 38.17 1.24 23.97
C LYS A 597 36.69 1.58 23.81
N GLN A 598 36.26 2.74 24.33
CA GLN A 598 34.93 3.26 24.09
C GLN A 598 34.73 3.43 22.59
N THR A 599 33.60 2.93 22.10
CA THR A 599 33.16 3.13 20.73
C THR A 599 31.84 3.89 20.71
N TRP A 600 31.65 4.72 19.69
CA TRP A 600 30.42 5.44 19.45
C TRP A 600 30.13 5.45 17.96
N SER A 601 28.85 5.45 17.61
CA SER A 601 28.40 5.54 16.24
C SER A 601 26.98 6.07 16.16
N GLU A 602 26.75 7.02 15.27
CA GLU A 602 25.44 7.56 14.96
C GLU A 602 25.27 7.71 13.45
N GLU A 603 24.02 7.74 13.03
CA GLU A 603 23.63 7.97 11.64
C GLU A 603 22.48 8.97 11.57
N ASP A 604 22.47 9.75 10.50
CA ASP A 604 21.36 10.64 10.14
C ASP A 604 21.08 10.51 8.64
N ASP A 605 19.86 10.82 8.24
CA ASP A 605 19.42 10.82 6.86
C ASP A 605 18.53 12.04 6.59
N PHE A 606 18.68 12.59 5.38
CA PHE A 606 17.87 13.71 4.93
C PHE A 606 17.62 13.64 3.42
N THR A 607 16.61 14.39 2.98
CA THR A 607 16.27 14.56 1.56
C THR A 607 16.59 15.97 1.09
N MET A 608 16.94 16.06 -0.19
CA MET A 608 17.03 17.33 -0.89
C MET A 608 15.63 17.92 -1.13
N ILE A 609 15.43 19.20 -0.84
CA ILE A 609 14.18 19.91 -1.16
C ILE A 609 14.16 20.20 -2.66
N LEU A 610 13.22 19.58 -3.35
CA LEU A 610 12.92 19.83 -4.76
C LEU A 610 12.19 21.18 -4.97
N PRO A 611 12.33 21.81 -6.14
CA PRO A 611 11.58 23.01 -6.47
C PRO A 611 10.08 22.71 -6.49
N LYS A 612 9.26 23.66 -6.04
CA LYS A 612 7.80 23.53 -6.10
C LYS A 612 7.30 23.80 -7.51
N MET A 613 6.32 23.02 -7.96
CA MET A 613 5.60 23.26 -9.20
C MET A 613 4.28 23.98 -8.92
N ALA A 614 4.10 25.16 -9.50
CA ALA A 614 2.86 25.92 -9.48
C ALA A 614 1.95 25.49 -10.63
N ILE A 615 0.64 25.55 -10.40
CA ILE A 615 -0.37 25.23 -11.41
C ILE A 615 -1.27 26.45 -11.62
N ASP A 616 -1.33 26.92 -12.87
CA ASP A 616 -2.23 27.98 -13.32
C ASP A 616 -3.32 27.37 -14.20
N VAL A 617 -4.57 27.62 -13.81
CA VAL A 617 -5.75 27.13 -14.53
C VAL A 617 -6.44 28.31 -15.19
N SER A 618 -6.76 28.18 -16.48
CA SER A 618 -7.40 29.25 -17.26
C SER A 618 -8.75 28.82 -17.83
N GLY A 619 -9.78 29.63 -17.59
CA GLY A 619 -11.14 29.42 -18.09
C GLY A 619 -12.02 28.52 -17.22
N ASP A 620 -13.29 28.41 -17.61
CA ASP A 620 -14.27 27.51 -17.00
C ASP A 620 -14.13 26.10 -17.61
N PHE A 621 -14.26 25.06 -16.79
CA PHE A 621 -14.20 23.68 -17.26
C PHE A 621 -15.62 23.21 -17.58
N LYS A 622 -15.88 22.90 -18.85
CA LYS A 622 -17.19 22.41 -19.30
C LYS A 622 -17.07 21.09 -20.01
N VAL A 623 -18.04 20.20 -19.80
CA VAL A 623 -18.06 18.90 -20.49
C VAL A 623 -18.00 19.11 -22.01
N GLY A 624 -17.06 18.40 -22.65
CA GLY A 624 -16.85 18.45 -24.10
C GLY A 624 -16.12 19.70 -24.62
N GLN A 625 -15.70 20.63 -23.77
CA GLN A 625 -14.91 21.79 -24.17
C GLN A 625 -13.42 21.63 -23.79
N PRO A 626 -12.48 22.02 -24.66
CA PRO A 626 -11.07 22.04 -24.31
C PRO A 626 -10.78 23.19 -23.33
N CYS A 627 -9.99 22.90 -22.29
CA CYS A 627 -9.48 23.86 -21.31
C CYS A 627 -7.96 23.73 -21.21
N GLU A 628 -7.26 24.80 -20.83
CA GLU A 628 -5.80 24.81 -20.74
C GLU A 628 -5.33 24.96 -19.28
N VAL A 629 -4.37 24.12 -18.91
CA VAL A 629 -3.70 24.15 -17.62
C VAL A 629 -2.20 24.32 -17.85
N SER A 630 -1.58 25.24 -17.10
CA SER A 630 -0.15 25.50 -17.18
C SER A 630 0.54 25.11 -15.88
N PHE A 631 1.67 24.39 -15.99
CA PHE A 631 2.49 23.92 -14.89
C PHE A 631 3.85 24.63 -14.95
N LYS A 632 4.27 25.24 -13.84
CA LYS A 632 5.44 26.12 -13.79
C LYS A 632 6.39 25.78 -12.66
N PHE A 633 7.68 25.71 -12.94
CA PHE A 633 8.73 25.56 -11.93
C PHE A 633 10.04 26.16 -12.44
N LYS A 634 11.00 26.36 -11.54
CA LYS A 634 12.33 26.87 -11.87
C LYS A 634 13.36 25.75 -11.77
N ASN A 635 14.29 25.65 -12.72
CA ASN A 635 15.49 24.82 -12.58
C ASN A 635 16.36 25.40 -11.44
N PRO A 636 16.57 24.69 -10.32
CA PRO A 636 17.34 25.21 -9.19
C PRO A 636 18.86 25.10 -9.41
N LEU A 637 19.30 24.41 -10.48
CA LEU A 637 20.70 24.06 -10.70
C LEU A 637 21.41 25.09 -11.57
N ASN A 638 22.72 25.20 -11.35
CA ASN A 638 23.62 26.01 -12.19
C ASN A 638 24.06 25.29 -13.48
N PHE A 639 23.42 24.17 -13.82
CA PHE A 639 23.63 23.38 -15.03
C PHE A 639 22.27 22.90 -15.60
N PRO A 640 22.21 22.51 -16.89
CA PRO A 640 20.94 22.19 -17.54
C PRO A 640 20.31 20.88 -17.05
N LEU A 641 18.97 20.82 -17.09
CA LEU A 641 18.21 19.57 -16.95
C LEU A 641 18.07 18.91 -18.32
N THR A 642 18.38 17.62 -18.38
CA THR A 642 18.47 16.86 -19.64
C THR A 642 17.53 15.66 -19.63
N SER A 643 17.10 15.23 -20.82
CA SER A 643 16.15 14.10 -20.98
C SER A 643 14.84 14.35 -20.21
N CYS A 644 14.30 15.56 -20.36
CA CYS A 644 13.14 16.03 -19.63
C CYS A 644 11.85 15.35 -20.13
N VAL A 645 11.02 14.89 -19.21
CA VAL A 645 9.74 14.22 -19.49
C VAL A 645 8.72 14.64 -18.44
N TYR A 646 7.46 14.79 -18.83
CA TYR A 646 6.37 14.91 -17.87
C TYR A 646 5.24 13.91 -18.14
N THR A 647 4.58 13.49 -17.08
CA THR A 647 3.37 12.67 -17.10
C THR A 647 2.21 13.45 -16.49
N LEU A 648 1.01 13.25 -17.05
CA LEU A 648 -0.22 13.86 -16.55
C LEU A 648 -1.38 12.89 -16.62
N GLU A 649 -2.29 13.00 -15.65
CA GLU A 649 -3.51 12.20 -15.57
C GLU A 649 -4.62 13.03 -14.90
N GLY A 650 -5.86 12.79 -15.33
CA GLY A 650 -7.02 13.28 -14.61
C GLY A 650 -8.22 12.34 -14.81
N PRO A 651 -8.72 11.68 -13.75
CA PRO A 651 -9.87 10.76 -13.85
C PRO A 651 -11.06 11.45 -14.52
N GLY A 652 -11.66 10.82 -15.54
CA GLY A 652 -12.76 11.40 -16.31
C GLY A 652 -12.41 12.64 -17.16
N LEU A 653 -11.14 13.07 -17.19
CA LEU A 653 -10.62 14.17 -18.03
C LEU A 653 -9.69 13.64 -19.12
N GLN A 654 -8.58 13.02 -18.72
CA GLN A 654 -7.50 12.62 -19.60
C GLN A 654 -6.87 11.34 -19.06
N LYS A 655 -6.84 10.30 -19.91
CA LYS A 655 -6.07 9.09 -19.62
C LYS A 655 -4.58 9.45 -19.45
N PRO A 656 -3.84 8.72 -18.60
CA PRO A 656 -2.41 8.95 -18.38
C PRO A 656 -1.65 9.18 -19.70
N LYS A 657 -0.92 10.29 -19.78
CA LYS A 657 -0.15 10.69 -20.97
C LYS A 657 1.28 11.02 -20.54
N LYS A 658 2.27 10.43 -21.22
CA LYS A 658 3.70 10.73 -21.08
C LYS A 658 4.17 11.54 -22.27
N VAL A 659 4.91 12.62 -22.03
CA VAL A 659 5.35 13.55 -23.08
C VAL A 659 6.82 13.92 -22.87
N ASP A 660 7.63 13.75 -23.92
CA ASP A 660 9.00 14.24 -23.95
C ASP A 660 9.02 15.76 -24.02
N PHE A 661 9.94 16.37 -23.28
CA PHE A 661 10.13 17.81 -23.21
C PHE A 661 11.58 18.17 -23.53
N ARG A 662 11.79 19.41 -23.98
CA ARG A 662 13.15 19.90 -24.27
C ARG A 662 13.99 19.96 -23.00
N ASP A 663 15.30 19.98 -23.17
CA ASP A 663 16.23 20.33 -22.11
C ASP A 663 15.96 21.75 -21.57
N ILE A 664 16.24 21.95 -20.29
CA ILE A 664 15.95 23.19 -19.55
C ILE A 664 17.27 23.82 -19.12
N ASP A 665 17.46 25.10 -19.44
CA ASP A 665 18.71 25.81 -19.17
C ASP A 665 18.93 26.05 -17.66
N PRO A 666 20.18 26.32 -17.22
CA PRO A 666 20.48 26.67 -15.84
C PRO A 666 19.61 27.83 -15.35
N ASN A 667 19.01 27.72 -14.16
CA ASN A 667 18.18 28.76 -13.55
C ASN A 667 16.95 29.21 -14.38
N GLU A 668 16.56 28.48 -15.43
CA GLU A 668 15.42 28.82 -16.28
C GLU A 668 14.07 28.64 -15.54
N ASP A 669 13.14 29.58 -15.74
CA ASP A 669 11.72 29.46 -15.36
C ASP A 669 10.94 28.76 -16.49
N VAL A 670 10.41 27.58 -16.19
CA VAL A 670 9.73 26.71 -17.17
C VAL A 670 8.23 26.82 -17.03
N ALA A 671 7.53 26.81 -18.16
CA ALA A 671 6.07 26.69 -18.24
C ALA A 671 5.70 25.61 -19.27
N ILE A 672 4.92 24.61 -18.83
CA ILE A 672 4.34 23.55 -19.65
C ILE A 672 2.84 23.82 -19.73
N THR A 673 2.23 23.80 -20.91
CA THR A 673 0.80 24.05 -21.10
C THR A 673 0.16 22.89 -21.84
N GLU A 674 -0.90 22.32 -21.28
CA GLU A 674 -1.61 21.17 -21.83
C GLU A 674 -3.12 21.40 -21.86
N SER A 675 -3.78 20.80 -22.85
CA SER A 675 -5.24 20.91 -23.04
C SER A 675 -5.96 19.66 -22.56
N PHE A 676 -7.05 19.85 -21.81
CA PHE A 676 -7.89 18.78 -21.25
C PHE A 676 -9.32 18.92 -21.77
N THR A 677 -10.02 17.81 -22.00
CA THR A 677 -11.44 17.82 -22.38
C THR A 677 -12.23 16.87 -21.48
N ALA A 678 -13.06 17.44 -20.61
CA ALA A 678 -13.80 16.67 -19.62
C ALA A 678 -14.94 15.86 -20.26
N ARG A 679 -15.17 14.64 -19.74
CA ARG A 679 -16.25 13.75 -20.20
C ARG A 679 -17.45 13.70 -19.24
N LYS A 680 -17.25 14.09 -17.98
CA LYS A 680 -18.26 14.02 -16.91
C LYS A 680 -18.20 15.27 -16.03
N VAL A 681 -19.35 15.67 -15.52
CA VAL A 681 -19.51 16.79 -14.57
C VAL A 681 -19.00 16.45 -13.17
N GLY A 682 -18.73 17.49 -12.39
CA GLY A 682 -18.35 17.40 -10.97
C GLY A 682 -16.87 17.71 -10.71
N GLU A 683 -16.45 17.58 -9.46
CA GLU A 683 -15.07 17.79 -9.06
C GLU A 683 -14.16 16.71 -9.66
N ARG A 684 -13.07 17.13 -10.29
CA ARG A 684 -12.05 16.25 -10.89
C ARG A 684 -10.67 16.73 -10.50
N LYS A 685 -9.73 15.81 -10.48
CA LYS A 685 -8.34 16.10 -10.13
C LYS A 685 -7.44 15.94 -11.33
N ILE A 686 -6.49 16.86 -11.47
CA ILE A 686 -5.38 16.76 -12.43
C ILE A 686 -4.11 16.57 -11.60
N VAL A 687 -3.33 15.55 -11.95
CA VAL A 687 -2.04 15.24 -11.35
C VAL A 687 -0.97 15.31 -12.43
N VAL A 688 0.13 15.98 -12.15
CA VAL A 688 1.29 16.10 -13.04
C VAL A 688 2.56 15.67 -12.31
N SER A 689 3.49 15.04 -13.03
CA SER A 689 4.83 14.72 -12.56
C SER A 689 5.85 15.05 -13.64
N PHE A 690 6.95 15.68 -13.27
CA PHE A 690 8.08 16.00 -14.14
C PHE A 690 9.34 15.29 -13.64
N THR A 691 10.09 14.72 -14.58
CA THR A 691 11.34 14.02 -14.33
C THR A 691 12.36 14.37 -15.43
N SER A 692 13.63 14.41 -15.04
CA SER A 692 14.81 14.60 -15.89
C SER A 692 15.92 13.67 -15.39
N LYS A 693 17.09 13.68 -16.04
CA LYS A 693 18.26 12.94 -15.56
C LYS A 693 18.76 13.46 -14.20
N GLN A 694 18.67 14.76 -13.93
CA GLN A 694 19.22 15.39 -12.72
C GLN A 694 18.19 15.51 -11.59
N ILE A 695 16.90 15.60 -11.92
CA ILE A 695 15.82 15.81 -10.97
C ILE A 695 14.68 14.86 -11.28
N GLN A 696 14.25 14.08 -10.29
CA GLN A 696 13.11 13.20 -10.39
C GLN A 696 11.92 13.71 -9.55
N ASN A 697 10.70 13.42 -10.01
CA ASN A 697 9.46 13.54 -9.22
C ASN A 697 9.13 14.97 -8.71
N ILE A 698 9.33 16.00 -9.55
CA ILE A 698 8.67 17.28 -9.31
C ILE A 698 7.20 17.09 -9.66
N SER A 699 6.32 17.02 -8.66
CA SER A 699 4.91 16.74 -8.86
C SER A 699 4.01 17.81 -8.25
N ALA A 700 2.81 17.94 -8.81
CA ALA A 700 1.76 18.82 -8.31
C ALA A 700 0.39 18.29 -8.72
N SER A 701 -0.66 18.73 -8.02
CA SER A 701 -2.04 18.46 -8.39
C SER A 701 -2.96 19.63 -8.11
N ILE A 702 -4.11 19.61 -8.78
CA ILE A 702 -5.18 20.59 -8.60
C ILE A 702 -6.55 19.94 -8.78
N SER A 703 -7.51 20.34 -7.93
CA SER A 703 -8.93 20.07 -8.16
C SER A 703 -9.53 21.14 -9.08
N VAL A 704 -10.32 20.68 -10.05
CA VAL A 704 -11.09 21.51 -10.97
C VAL A 704 -12.55 21.05 -10.95
N THR A 705 -13.48 22.00 -10.98
CA THR A 705 -14.92 21.71 -11.03
C THR A 705 -15.39 21.76 -12.47
N ILE A 706 -15.88 20.63 -13.00
CA ILE A 706 -16.42 20.53 -14.35
C ILE A 706 -17.93 20.82 -14.33
N GLU A 707 -18.35 21.81 -15.10
CA GLU A 707 -19.75 22.21 -15.34
C GLU A 707 -20.41 21.51 -16.55
#